data_AF-A0A8B6EYP0-F1
#
_entry.id   AF-A0A8B6EYP0-F1
#
_cell.length_a   1.000
_cell.length_b   1.000
_cell.length_c   1.000
_cell.angle_alpha   90.00
_cell.angle_beta   90.00
_cell.angle_gamma   90.00
#
_symmetry.space_group_name_H-M   'P 1'
#
loop_
_entity.id
_entity.type
_entity.pdbx_description
1 polymer ?
#
loop_
_entity_poly.entity_id
_entity_poly.type
_entity_poly.pdbx_seq_one_letter_code
_entity_poly.pdbx_strand_id
1 'polypeptide(L)'
;MRLRLTRYSYTMFVELCLSSILFWIVDCGNQEPCETNNFIDNWKRSVAYEPDNPNMCDSFLLEDWYRVISGAGELMPTECPIGGWRCGTTNPIWLSKDGVPDGEEIYPDVGKTVSRMGYSVSDNNCLSKKYPIEIKNCNQYYVYYLKPVRGCLTAYCFGSELPCPPGLSSETGFTPGCGSFPNETVSPKISVTMHEEIVENKVHLTPKFECTADDATEEYRYDVKYYINNVQIDDATMLNISYEDLGKAAMLQSHWEDVFKPNMFVKCSIQVRVDGFTSPGNRTFSDMFFAGIKVSSNARGFAVKEGEVLKIPLEFTLPVGCIYPVNSPREKFIRKHSCFVELYNAIPKYQRGNCDNEDLQFLTEQCGIKISNSNWDKHHFIKIRGQIDHVINVRNRLTFLRLWSDPKHGSNIKHLRIWQSVHLPDIKVLIIDTDKLTLGKACYSHNDPHMRNFEGVTWELQNNFNQPSPGEYIMYKHDRLPQQINAFFRKCNNRYNALCNCGVAIRSADSLFVANFCETLYKGQRRVNRYVASWLCDDQNLIIEENGNQYKVQLPSGTQVHFSHGKVYDFYGVHSIQITPSILDSDLTSGLCGRYNNKNGDDFIDRTRPLNVINVGVRDDIWRFAKSWKVDGTDESLFSITGKLPPLKYFLQEYCTCNTPQNGRDNPPIYTCLSNSEVNTCGQTQTDQSVYHASCLTSSYRSKRDVSDIEDIDEKPPMFPMYIEPDEDHVASEIAFGWKNGFTDEIARNKCQEAFAKTLAYSACTKYVPSVNAKDYVKECIEDMKIIGDDRFLKVTLENFASTCLGNAKKMENLTVTNRTETSNRTEFENDTEALESDLRPPLMMSILEEIEQATCPDNCSGNGVCQNGVCRCNSDYFGVDCSLEKTKAPLIEKSAFESICDNSERPCKKFIIPGLDFYPKNLTCKFRPFKVIFV
;
A
#
# COMPACT_ATOMS: atom_id res chain seq x y z
N MET A 1 -35.03 -32.40 27.74
CA MET A 1 -34.60 -33.32 28.82
C MET A 1 -33.43 -32.65 29.54
N ARG A 2 -33.66 -31.55 30.28
CA ARG A 2 -33.95 -31.40 31.73
C ARG A 2 -32.99 -32.15 32.68
N LEU A 3 -32.19 -31.35 33.43
CA LEU A 3 -31.79 -31.41 34.87
C LEU A 3 -30.32 -30.92 34.99
N ARG A 4 -30.00 -29.66 35.36
CA ARG A 4 -30.02 -28.98 36.68
C ARG A 4 -29.39 -29.78 37.84
N LEU A 5 -28.15 -29.40 38.19
CA LEU A 5 -27.42 -29.71 39.42
C LEU A 5 -27.74 -28.66 40.50
N THR A 6 -27.97 -29.11 41.72
CA THR A 6 -28.06 -28.30 42.95
C THR A 6 -27.20 -28.91 44.06
N ARG A 7 -26.55 -28.02 44.82
CA ARG A 7 -25.72 -28.27 46.01
C ARG A 7 -26.55 -28.61 47.27
N TYR A 8 -25.89 -29.28 48.23
CA TYR A 8 -25.82 -29.05 49.70
C TYR A 8 -26.14 -30.21 50.66
N SER A 9 -25.25 -30.28 51.66
CA SER A 9 -25.37 -30.77 53.05
C SER A 9 -25.15 -32.26 53.38
N TYR A 10 -23.98 -32.53 53.97
CA TYR A 10 -23.65 -33.71 54.76
C TYR A 10 -23.81 -33.39 56.25
N THR A 11 -24.68 -34.13 56.93
CA THR A 11 -24.64 -34.39 58.38
C THR A 11 -24.95 -35.87 58.60
N MET A 12 -24.46 -36.41 59.72
CA MET A 12 -24.57 -37.80 60.22
C MET A 12 -23.60 -38.84 59.65
N PHE A 13 -22.52 -39.10 60.41
CA PHE A 13 -22.01 -40.45 60.64
C PHE A 13 -21.56 -40.56 62.10
N VAL A 14 -22.45 -41.11 62.94
CA VAL A 14 -22.17 -41.67 64.26
C VAL A 14 -22.43 -43.18 64.12
N GLU A 15 -21.65 -43.97 64.83
CA GLU A 15 -21.69 -45.44 64.95
C GLU A 15 -20.91 -46.24 63.91
N LEU A 16 -19.65 -46.56 64.26
CA LEU A 16 -19.06 -47.90 64.17
C LEU A 16 -17.62 -47.83 64.69
N CYS A 17 -17.43 -48.08 65.99
CA CYS A 17 -16.20 -48.65 66.57
C CYS A 17 -16.38 -48.86 68.08
N LEU A 18 -17.15 -49.88 68.45
CA LEU A 18 -17.20 -50.46 69.79
C LEU A 18 -16.85 -51.95 69.66
N SER A 19 -15.55 -52.28 69.51
CA SER A 19 -15.01 -53.60 69.85
C SER A 19 -13.49 -53.67 69.69
N SER A 20 -12.73 -53.13 70.66
CA SER A 20 -11.41 -53.65 71.07
C SER A 20 -10.74 -52.69 72.06
N ILE A 21 -11.18 -52.74 73.31
CA ILE A 21 -10.35 -52.33 74.46
C ILE A 21 -9.80 -53.63 75.03
N LEU A 22 -8.49 -53.85 74.91
CA LEU A 22 -7.61 -54.46 75.93
C LEU A 22 -6.24 -54.78 75.31
N PHE A 23 -5.17 -54.38 76.01
CA PHE A 23 -3.75 -54.41 75.65
C PHE A 23 -3.28 -53.31 74.70
N TRP A 24 -3.12 -52.10 75.23
CA TRP A 24 -1.82 -51.51 75.63
C TRP A 24 -2.19 -50.37 76.58
N ILE A 25 -1.97 -50.55 77.89
CA ILE A 25 -1.86 -49.41 78.80
C ILE A 25 -0.55 -48.74 78.38
N VAL A 26 -0.64 -47.81 77.44
CA VAL A 26 0.42 -46.81 77.28
C VAL A 26 0.28 -45.94 78.51
N ASP A 27 1.25 -46.11 79.39
CA ASP A 27 1.55 -45.20 80.47
C ASP A 27 1.43 -43.78 79.90
N CYS A 28 0.42 -43.01 80.33
CA CYS A 28 0.38 -41.57 80.08
C CYS A 28 1.39 -40.92 81.05
N GLY A 29 2.63 -41.41 81.01
CA GLY A 29 3.79 -40.72 81.51
C GLY A 29 4.02 -39.53 80.60
N ASN A 30 4.30 -38.36 81.19
CA ASN A 30 4.62 -37.10 80.53
C ASN A 30 5.21 -37.31 79.13
N GLN A 31 4.43 -37.00 78.08
CA GLN A 31 4.95 -36.94 76.72
C GLN A 31 6.14 -35.98 76.72
N GLU A 32 7.29 -36.47 76.24
CA GLU A 32 8.53 -35.73 76.25
C GLU A 32 8.40 -34.55 75.26
N PRO A 33 8.40 -33.28 75.73
CA PRO A 33 8.08 -32.14 74.88
C PRO A 33 9.14 -31.88 73.79
N CYS A 34 10.31 -32.51 73.88
CA CYS A 34 11.31 -32.54 72.82
C CYS A 34 10.97 -33.50 71.67
N GLU A 35 9.96 -34.36 71.80
CA GLU A 35 9.52 -35.30 70.76
C GLU A 35 8.15 -34.94 70.21
N THR A 36 7.26 -34.41 71.06
CA THR A 36 5.91 -33.99 70.69
C THR A 36 5.64 -32.56 71.14
N ASN A 37 5.61 -31.62 70.19
CA ASN A 37 5.32 -30.20 70.41
C ASN A 37 4.59 -29.59 69.21
N ASN A 38 3.97 -28.44 69.42
CA ASN A 38 3.41 -27.61 68.35
C ASN A 38 4.45 -26.66 67.78
N PHE A 39 4.20 -26.11 66.59
CA PHE A 39 5.13 -25.17 65.95
C PHE A 39 4.59 -23.74 65.93
N ILE A 40 5.47 -22.77 66.21
CA ILE A 40 5.24 -21.35 65.94
C ILE A 40 6.17 -20.93 64.79
N ASP A 41 5.59 -20.69 63.62
CA ASP A 41 6.29 -20.18 62.44
C ASP A 41 5.73 -18.81 62.04
N ASN A 42 6.09 -17.77 62.80
CA ASN A 42 5.69 -16.41 62.49
C ASN A 42 6.79 -15.42 62.88
N TRP A 43 7.60 -15.01 61.90
CA TRP A 43 8.71 -14.10 62.09
C TRP A 43 8.31 -12.70 62.60
N LYS A 44 7.04 -12.30 62.43
CA LYS A 44 6.52 -11.03 62.95
C LYS A 44 6.56 -10.94 64.48
N ARG A 45 6.83 -12.06 65.17
CA ARG A 45 7.07 -12.13 66.62
C ARG A 45 8.43 -11.56 67.04
N SER A 46 9.27 -11.16 66.08
CA SER A 46 10.58 -10.54 66.31
C SER A 46 10.47 -9.23 67.10
N VAL A 47 11.39 -9.01 68.04
CA VAL A 47 11.49 -7.73 68.75
C VAL A 47 11.85 -6.56 67.84
N ALA A 48 12.34 -6.81 66.62
CA ALA A 48 12.59 -5.77 65.64
C ALA A 48 11.35 -5.41 64.80
N TYR A 49 10.25 -6.18 64.90
CA TYR A 49 9.04 -5.96 64.11
C TYR A 49 7.99 -5.14 64.84
N GLU A 50 7.47 -4.08 64.20
CA GLU A 50 6.39 -3.25 64.73
C GLU A 50 5.00 -3.84 64.43
N PRO A 51 3.92 -3.47 65.15
CA PRO A 51 2.61 -4.09 65.01
C PRO A 51 1.90 -3.71 63.70
N ASP A 52 1.35 -4.71 63.01
CA ASP A 52 0.46 -4.53 61.84
C ASP A 52 -1.00 -4.42 62.26
N ASN A 53 -1.88 -3.94 61.36
CA ASN A 53 -3.34 -4.03 61.55
C ASN A 53 -3.92 -5.25 60.79
N PRO A 54 -4.53 -6.24 61.46
CA PRO A 54 -4.77 -6.35 62.90
C PRO A 54 -3.52 -6.83 63.68
N ASN A 55 -3.36 -6.32 64.90
CA ASN A 55 -2.23 -6.71 65.77
C ASN A 55 -2.30 -8.20 66.11
N MET A 56 -1.13 -8.80 66.31
CA MET A 56 -1.01 -10.17 66.77
C MET A 56 -1.68 -10.36 68.14
N CYS A 57 -2.40 -11.48 68.28
CA CYS A 57 -3.19 -11.81 69.46
C CYS A 57 -3.07 -13.31 69.78
N ASP A 58 -2.43 -13.64 70.90
CA ASP A 58 -2.28 -15.02 71.37
C ASP A 58 -3.43 -15.47 72.30
N SER A 59 -4.57 -14.76 72.29
CA SER A 59 -5.73 -15.15 73.13
C SER A 59 -6.37 -16.47 72.72
N PHE A 60 -6.08 -16.91 71.49
CA PHE A 60 -6.49 -18.20 70.93
C PHE A 60 -5.34 -19.22 70.87
N LEU A 61 -4.15 -18.89 71.41
CA LEU A 61 -3.05 -19.85 71.51
C LEU A 61 -3.49 -20.99 72.45
N LEU A 62 -3.32 -22.25 72.04
CA LEU A 62 -3.61 -23.39 72.91
C LEU A 62 -2.57 -23.46 74.03
N GLU A 63 -2.99 -23.98 75.18
CA GLU A 63 -2.05 -24.24 76.27
C GLU A 63 -1.29 -25.54 75.96
N ASP A 64 -0.02 -25.44 75.54
CA ASP A 64 0.81 -26.58 75.14
C ASP A 64 2.30 -26.20 75.04
N TRP A 65 3.16 -27.18 74.75
CA TRP A 65 4.56 -27.01 74.37
C TRP A 65 4.71 -26.57 72.91
N TYR A 66 5.49 -25.53 72.68
CA TYR A 66 5.76 -24.94 71.38
C TYR A 66 7.25 -24.90 71.05
N ARG A 67 7.62 -25.35 69.86
CA ARG A 67 8.90 -25.06 69.22
C ARG A 67 8.74 -23.88 68.27
N VAL A 68 9.63 -22.90 68.37
CA VAL A 68 9.68 -21.80 67.41
C VAL A 68 10.58 -22.20 66.26
N ILE A 69 10.08 -22.07 65.04
CA ILE A 69 10.82 -22.42 63.81
C ILE A 69 10.93 -21.25 62.83
N SER A 70 10.52 -20.05 63.24
CA SER A 70 10.65 -18.86 62.40
C SER A 70 12.12 -18.47 62.23
N GLY A 71 12.51 -18.06 61.02
CA GLY A 71 13.86 -17.57 60.72
C GLY A 71 14.27 -16.27 61.44
N ALA A 72 13.36 -15.63 62.18
CA ALA A 72 13.65 -14.45 63.02
C ALA A 72 14.46 -14.77 64.29
N GLY A 73 14.63 -16.05 64.62
CA GLY A 73 15.25 -16.55 65.85
C GLY A 73 14.25 -17.24 66.78
N GLU A 74 14.72 -18.25 67.52
CA GLU A 74 13.88 -19.13 68.34
C GLU A 74 13.74 -18.68 69.81
N LEU A 75 14.60 -17.77 70.29
CA LEU A 75 14.65 -17.35 71.68
C LEU A 75 13.66 -16.24 72.00
N MET A 76 13.03 -16.31 73.18
CA MET A 76 12.31 -15.16 73.73
C MET A 76 13.30 -14.05 74.13
N PRO A 77 12.98 -12.77 73.88
CA PRO A 77 13.83 -11.67 74.32
C PRO A 77 13.90 -11.62 75.85
N THR A 78 15.12 -11.47 76.37
CA THR A 78 15.38 -11.39 77.83
C THR A 78 15.56 -9.95 78.32
N GLU A 79 15.46 -9.01 77.40
CA GLU A 79 15.43 -7.57 77.64
C GLU A 79 14.05 -7.04 77.28
N CYS A 80 13.58 -6.06 78.06
CA CYS A 80 12.27 -5.48 77.84
C CYS A 80 12.19 -4.77 76.46
N PRO A 81 11.21 -5.09 75.60
CA PRO A 81 10.93 -4.34 74.39
C PRO A 81 10.32 -2.96 74.72
N ILE A 82 11.20 -1.98 75.00
CA ILE A 82 10.81 -0.60 75.34
C ILE A 82 9.93 -0.03 74.21
N GLY A 83 8.82 0.60 74.57
CA GLY A 83 7.84 1.12 73.61
C GLY A 83 6.54 0.31 73.57
N GLY A 84 6.57 -1.00 73.82
CA GLY A 84 5.38 -1.87 73.72
C GLY A 84 4.89 -2.14 72.29
N TRP A 85 5.30 -1.39 71.27
CA TRP A 85 4.90 -1.64 69.88
C TRP A 85 5.94 -2.53 69.17
N ARG A 86 6.08 -3.78 69.60
CA ARG A 86 7.07 -4.74 69.08
C ARG A 86 6.48 -6.15 69.01
N CYS A 87 7.14 -7.07 68.30
CA CYS A 87 6.69 -8.46 68.14
C CYS A 87 5.31 -8.59 67.48
N GLY A 88 4.99 -7.64 66.59
CA GLY A 88 3.71 -7.65 65.88
C GLY A 88 2.50 -7.31 66.75
N THR A 89 2.68 -6.83 67.98
CA THR A 89 1.60 -6.55 68.94
C THR A 89 1.87 -5.29 69.78
N THR A 90 0.85 -4.72 70.43
CA THR A 90 1.03 -3.54 71.31
C THR A 90 1.44 -3.89 72.73
N ASN A 91 1.25 -5.14 73.15
CA ASN A 91 1.64 -5.60 74.47
C ASN A 91 2.50 -6.88 74.37
N PRO A 92 3.77 -6.75 73.96
CA PRO A 92 4.69 -7.87 73.79
C PRO A 92 5.01 -8.52 75.13
N ILE A 93 5.04 -9.84 75.16
CA ILE A 93 5.51 -10.63 76.31
C ILE A 93 6.98 -11.01 76.09
N TRP A 94 7.83 -10.56 77.01
CA TRP A 94 9.27 -10.86 77.05
C TRP A 94 9.61 -11.64 78.32
N LEU A 95 10.75 -12.32 78.34
CA LEU A 95 11.17 -13.19 79.44
C LEU A 95 12.03 -12.41 80.45
N SER A 96 11.55 -12.23 81.69
CA SER A 96 12.30 -11.46 82.70
C SER A 96 13.36 -12.29 83.43
N LYS A 97 14.46 -11.62 83.77
CA LYS A 97 15.49 -12.13 84.69
C LYS A 97 15.03 -12.09 86.16
N ASP A 98 13.92 -11.43 86.45
CA ASP A 98 13.36 -11.35 87.80
C ASP A 98 12.95 -12.72 88.31
N GLY A 99 13.53 -13.14 89.44
CA GLY A 99 13.25 -14.43 90.05
C GLY A 99 14.08 -15.60 89.51
N VAL A 100 15.08 -15.34 88.65
CA VAL A 100 16.12 -16.33 88.32
C VAL A 100 17.11 -16.40 89.50
N PRO A 101 17.37 -17.59 90.09
CA PRO A 101 18.32 -17.74 91.19
C PRO A 101 19.74 -17.25 90.84
N ASP A 102 20.44 -16.65 91.80
CA ASP A 102 21.82 -16.19 91.61
C ASP A 102 22.74 -17.34 91.17
N GLY A 103 23.38 -17.18 90.01
CA GLY A 103 24.27 -18.18 89.41
C GLY A 103 23.60 -19.14 88.41
N GLU A 104 22.28 -19.06 88.21
CA GLU A 104 21.58 -19.78 87.13
C GLU A 104 21.41 -18.93 85.87
N GLU A 105 21.50 -19.55 84.70
CA GLU A 105 21.13 -18.92 83.45
C GLU A 105 19.60 -18.86 83.27
N ILE A 106 19.12 -17.86 82.54
CA ILE A 106 17.68 -17.72 82.27
C ILE A 106 17.14 -18.86 81.40
N TYR A 107 17.97 -19.42 80.53
CA TYR A 107 17.68 -20.61 79.74
C TYR A 107 18.30 -21.86 80.40
N PRO A 108 17.64 -23.03 80.33
CA PRO A 108 18.14 -24.24 80.98
C PRO A 108 19.27 -24.93 80.19
N ASP A 109 20.14 -25.64 80.91
CA ASP A 109 21.07 -26.61 80.31
C ASP A 109 20.31 -27.71 79.55
N VAL A 110 21.01 -28.36 78.60
CA VAL A 110 20.49 -29.48 77.81
C VAL A 110 19.80 -30.54 78.68
N GLY A 111 18.56 -30.88 78.32
CA GLY A 111 17.72 -31.87 78.99
C GLY A 111 16.98 -31.36 80.24
N LYS A 112 17.26 -30.14 80.72
CA LYS A 112 16.58 -29.57 81.89
C LYS A 112 15.38 -28.70 81.50
N THR A 113 14.42 -28.61 82.42
CA THR A 113 13.27 -27.71 82.35
C THR A 113 13.36 -26.68 83.47
N VAL A 114 13.10 -25.41 83.16
CA VAL A 114 13.04 -24.33 84.15
C VAL A 114 11.73 -23.55 84.02
N SER A 115 11.22 -23.05 85.14
CA SER A 115 10.12 -22.09 85.17
C SER A 115 10.68 -20.68 85.22
N ARG A 116 10.19 -19.80 84.34
CA ARG A 116 10.57 -18.39 84.22
C ARG A 116 9.31 -17.53 84.15
N MET A 117 9.47 -16.24 84.42
CA MET A 117 8.37 -15.28 84.37
C MET A 117 8.49 -14.38 83.16
N GLY A 118 7.52 -14.48 82.26
CA GLY A 118 7.30 -13.51 81.21
C GLY A 118 6.50 -12.31 81.71
N TYR A 119 6.79 -11.13 81.20
CA TYR A 119 6.02 -9.92 81.47
C TYR A 119 5.52 -9.28 80.18
N SER A 120 4.26 -8.84 80.15
CA SER A 120 3.79 -7.98 79.06
C SER A 120 4.26 -6.54 79.27
N VAL A 121 4.63 -5.87 78.19
CA VAL A 121 4.85 -4.42 78.16
C VAL A 121 3.52 -3.70 77.90
N SER A 122 3.23 -2.60 78.61
CA SER A 122 2.07 -1.73 78.36
C SER A 122 2.44 -0.30 78.74
N ASP A 123 2.20 0.69 77.88
CA ASP A 123 2.53 2.11 78.13
C ASP A 123 3.96 2.35 78.67
N ASN A 124 4.97 1.73 78.04
CA ASN A 124 6.37 1.73 78.49
C ASN A 124 6.65 1.08 79.86
N ASN A 125 5.65 0.45 80.50
CA ASN A 125 5.86 -0.35 81.71
C ASN A 125 6.23 -1.79 81.35
N CYS A 126 7.47 -2.17 81.64
CA CYS A 126 8.04 -3.48 81.35
C CYS A 126 7.52 -4.63 82.23
N LEU A 127 6.82 -4.33 83.33
CA LEU A 127 6.39 -5.31 84.34
C LEU A 127 4.87 -5.31 84.54
N SER A 128 4.09 -5.16 83.47
CA SER A 128 2.63 -4.97 83.56
C SER A 128 1.88 -6.23 84.02
N LYS A 129 1.80 -7.30 83.20
CA LYS A 129 1.15 -8.57 83.55
C LYS A 129 2.14 -9.72 83.52
N LYS A 130 2.04 -10.64 84.48
CA LYS A 130 2.89 -11.81 84.63
C LYS A 130 2.34 -13.02 83.87
N TYR A 131 3.21 -13.74 83.20
CA TYR A 131 2.93 -14.98 82.46
C TYR A 131 3.99 -16.02 82.84
N PRO A 132 3.64 -17.05 83.64
CA PRO A 132 4.55 -18.16 83.90
C PRO A 132 4.82 -18.94 82.60
N ILE A 133 6.10 -19.21 82.32
CA ILE A 133 6.55 -19.92 81.12
C ILE A 133 7.52 -21.02 81.57
N GLU A 134 7.29 -22.25 81.10
CA GLU A 134 8.27 -23.33 81.26
C GLU A 134 9.10 -23.47 79.99
N ILE A 135 10.41 -23.64 80.15
CA ILE A 135 11.34 -23.74 79.03
C ILE A 135 12.13 -25.03 79.20
N LYS A 136 12.24 -25.85 78.16
CA LYS A 136 13.10 -27.03 78.11
C LYS A 136 14.11 -26.93 76.98
N ASN A 137 15.35 -27.29 77.26
CA ASN A 137 16.42 -27.36 76.25
C ASN A 137 16.49 -28.78 75.67
N CYS A 138 16.14 -28.93 74.39
CA CYS A 138 16.12 -30.19 73.66
C CYS A 138 17.44 -30.47 72.93
N ASN A 139 18.56 -29.97 73.45
CA ASN A 139 19.91 -29.99 72.88
C ASN A 139 20.09 -29.03 71.70
N GLN A 140 19.29 -29.18 70.64
CA GLN A 140 19.44 -28.39 69.41
C GLN A 140 18.49 -27.19 69.30
N TYR A 141 17.48 -27.12 70.16
CA TYR A 141 16.45 -26.09 70.16
C TYR A 141 15.76 -26.05 71.53
N TYR A 142 15.00 -24.98 71.77
CA TYR A 142 14.17 -24.84 72.96
C TYR A 142 12.70 -25.06 72.66
N VAL A 143 11.97 -25.60 73.64
CA VAL A 143 10.51 -25.66 73.63
C VAL A 143 9.95 -24.88 74.81
N TYR A 144 8.83 -24.20 74.57
CA TYR A 144 8.20 -23.27 75.49
C TYR A 144 6.79 -23.76 75.81
N TYR A 145 6.48 -23.97 77.08
CA TYR A 145 5.11 -24.21 77.52
C TYR A 145 4.39 -22.87 77.66
N LEU A 146 3.48 -22.58 76.74
CA LEU A 146 2.79 -21.29 76.62
C LEU A 146 1.31 -21.45 76.92
N LYS A 147 0.68 -20.37 77.39
CA LYS A 147 -0.75 -20.34 77.72
C LYS A 147 -1.47 -19.26 76.93
N PRO A 148 -2.78 -19.39 76.66
CA PRO A 148 -3.56 -18.32 76.05
C PRO A 148 -3.50 -17.04 76.89
N VAL A 149 -3.26 -15.90 76.24
CA VAL A 149 -3.14 -14.60 76.91
C VAL A 149 -4.51 -13.92 77.10
N ARG A 150 -4.62 -13.03 78.09
CA ARG A 150 -5.89 -12.35 78.41
C ARG A 150 -6.04 -11.03 77.64
N GLY A 151 -6.82 -11.09 76.56
CA GLY A 151 -7.18 -9.95 75.70
C GLY A 151 -6.46 -9.98 74.36
N CYS A 152 -7.07 -9.38 73.33
CA CYS A 152 -6.36 -9.16 72.07
C CYS A 152 -5.48 -7.93 72.13
N LEU A 153 -4.46 -7.90 71.26
CA LEU A 153 -3.30 -7.00 71.29
C LEU A 153 -2.20 -7.39 72.33
N THR A 154 -2.08 -8.67 72.69
CA THR A 154 -0.98 -9.22 73.51
C THR A 154 -0.47 -10.50 72.83
N ALA A 155 0.85 -10.68 72.74
CA ALA A 155 1.47 -11.86 72.11
C ALA A 155 2.87 -12.13 72.66
N TYR A 156 3.31 -13.39 72.60
CA TYR A 156 4.67 -13.83 72.97
C TYR A 156 5.68 -13.44 71.88
N CYS A 157 6.76 -12.78 72.30
CA CYS A 157 7.88 -12.40 71.44
C CYS A 157 8.86 -13.55 71.24
N PHE A 158 9.37 -13.69 70.03
CA PHE A 158 10.45 -14.61 69.70
C PHE A 158 11.33 -14.02 68.60
N GLY A 159 12.65 -14.13 68.79
CA GLY A 159 13.63 -13.67 67.83
C GLY A 159 13.87 -12.16 67.83
N SER A 160 14.97 -11.77 67.18
CA SER A 160 15.42 -10.38 67.02
C SER A 160 15.58 -9.97 65.55
N GLU A 161 15.48 -10.93 64.64
CA GLU A 161 15.85 -10.71 63.24
C GLU A 161 14.64 -10.36 62.37
N LEU A 162 14.90 -9.67 61.26
CA LEU A 162 13.91 -9.32 60.25
C LEU A 162 14.21 -10.03 58.94
N PRO A 163 13.21 -10.31 58.09
CA PRO A 163 13.45 -10.78 56.73
C PRO A 163 14.39 -9.82 56.01
N CYS A 164 15.25 -10.35 55.16
CA CYS A 164 16.16 -9.49 54.40
C CYS A 164 15.39 -8.45 53.56
N PRO A 165 15.92 -7.21 53.45
CA PRO A 165 15.31 -6.18 52.62
C PRO A 165 15.14 -6.63 51.16
N PRO A 166 14.15 -6.11 50.42
CA PRO A 166 13.97 -6.46 49.01
C PRO A 166 15.26 -6.32 48.20
N GLY A 167 15.68 -7.40 47.54
CA GLY A 167 16.90 -7.45 46.72
C GLY A 167 18.16 -7.91 47.44
N LEU A 168 18.09 -8.21 48.75
CA LEU A 168 19.16 -8.85 49.52
C LEU A 168 18.69 -10.19 50.07
N SER A 169 19.62 -11.09 50.34
CA SER A 169 19.34 -12.41 50.91
C SER A 169 20.49 -12.85 51.81
N SER A 170 20.28 -13.89 52.59
CA SER A 170 21.25 -14.51 53.50
C SER A 170 20.99 -16.03 53.53
N GLU A 171 21.87 -16.79 54.16
CA GLU A 171 21.72 -18.24 54.32
C GLU A 171 20.39 -18.62 55.00
N THR A 172 19.93 -17.81 55.95
CA THR A 172 18.66 -18.03 56.67
C THR A 172 17.50 -17.24 56.06
N GLY A 173 17.76 -16.28 55.17
CA GLY A 173 16.77 -15.32 54.65
C GLY A 173 16.44 -14.16 55.60
N PHE A 174 17.13 -14.05 56.74
CA PHE A 174 16.93 -13.04 57.78
C PHE A 174 18.24 -12.30 58.10
N THR A 175 18.15 -11.18 58.81
CA THR A 175 19.31 -10.52 59.42
C THR A 175 19.94 -11.39 60.53
N PRO A 176 21.20 -11.14 60.94
CA PRO A 176 22.23 -10.37 60.25
C PRO A 176 22.79 -11.13 59.04
N GLY A 177 23.45 -10.44 58.10
CA GLY A 177 24.09 -11.09 56.94
C GLY A 177 23.32 -10.99 55.62
N CYS A 178 22.32 -10.11 55.53
CA CYS A 178 21.68 -9.78 54.27
C CYS A 178 22.69 -9.11 53.32
N GLY A 179 22.96 -9.76 52.19
CA GLY A 179 23.88 -9.32 51.16
C GLY A 179 23.53 -9.93 49.80
N SER A 180 24.53 -10.06 48.92
CA SER A 180 24.41 -10.78 47.64
C SER A 180 24.59 -12.28 47.87
N PHE A 181 23.50 -12.97 48.25
CA PHE A 181 23.49 -14.40 48.52
C PHE A 181 22.33 -15.10 47.79
N PRO A 182 22.52 -16.26 47.13
CA PRO A 182 23.83 -16.75 46.69
C PRO A 182 24.51 -15.71 45.78
N ASN A 183 25.84 -15.66 45.77
CA ASN A 183 26.59 -14.80 44.84
C ASN A 183 26.67 -15.40 43.42
N GLU A 184 25.88 -16.44 43.17
CA GLU A 184 25.77 -17.11 41.88
C GLU A 184 24.67 -16.46 41.05
N THR A 185 24.97 -16.28 39.76
CA THR A 185 24.04 -15.73 38.78
C THR A 185 24.10 -16.57 37.53
N VAL A 186 22.98 -16.67 36.82
CA VAL A 186 22.89 -17.36 35.52
C VAL A 186 22.60 -16.37 34.40
N SER A 187 22.86 -16.78 33.17
CA SER A 187 22.73 -15.99 31.95
C SER A 187 21.46 -16.39 31.19
N PRO A 188 20.33 -15.69 31.39
CA PRO A 188 19.06 -16.11 30.82
C PRO A 188 19.03 -15.86 29.31
N LYS A 189 18.45 -16.81 28.57
CA LYS A 189 18.18 -16.74 27.15
C LYS A 189 16.69 -16.95 26.93
N ILE A 190 16.11 -16.11 26.09
CA ILE A 190 14.72 -16.25 25.68
C ILE A 190 14.65 -16.73 24.24
N SER A 191 13.86 -17.76 23.99
CA SER A 191 13.58 -18.26 22.65
C SER A 191 12.08 -18.48 22.45
N VAL A 192 11.63 -18.54 21.21
CA VAL A 192 10.22 -18.75 20.86
C VAL A 192 10.07 -20.07 20.10
N THR A 193 9.17 -20.91 20.58
CA THR A 193 8.86 -22.21 19.99
C THR A 193 7.36 -22.45 19.98
N MET A 194 6.90 -23.59 19.46
CA MET A 194 5.49 -23.95 19.44
C MET A 194 5.14 -24.84 20.64
N HIS A 195 4.03 -24.51 21.29
CA HIS A 195 3.35 -25.36 22.25
C HIS A 195 2.23 -26.13 21.54
N GLU A 196 2.15 -27.43 21.79
CA GLU A 196 1.09 -28.30 21.28
C GLU A 196 0.13 -28.68 22.42
N GLU A 197 -1.15 -28.38 22.24
CA GLU A 197 -2.22 -28.71 23.20
C GLU A 197 -3.31 -29.52 22.49
N ILE A 198 -3.78 -30.62 23.09
CA ILE A 198 -4.87 -31.44 22.51
C ILE A 198 -6.19 -31.06 23.18
N VAL A 199 -7.12 -30.49 22.39
CA VAL A 199 -8.46 -30.09 22.83
C VAL A 199 -9.49 -30.69 21.88
N GLU A 200 -10.48 -31.42 22.41
CA GLU A 200 -11.59 -32.00 21.63
C GLU A 200 -11.15 -32.76 20.35
N ASN A 201 -10.13 -33.61 20.46
CA ASN A 201 -9.56 -34.39 19.35
C ASN A 201 -8.89 -33.55 18.23
N LYS A 202 -8.48 -32.33 18.56
CA LYS A 202 -7.69 -31.43 17.70
C LYS A 202 -6.42 -31.01 18.42
N VAL A 203 -5.33 -30.91 17.66
CA VAL A 203 -4.07 -30.32 18.10
C VAL A 203 -4.10 -28.82 17.84
N HIS A 204 -3.86 -28.03 18.87
CA HIS A 204 -3.70 -26.59 18.85
C HIS A 204 -2.22 -26.27 18.95
N LEU A 205 -1.68 -25.56 17.94
CA LEU A 205 -0.33 -25.03 17.94
C LEU A 205 -0.37 -23.54 18.26
N THR A 206 0.23 -23.17 19.39
CA THR A 206 0.36 -21.77 19.84
C THR A 206 1.80 -21.43 20.18
N PRO A 207 2.30 -20.22 19.90
CA PRO A 207 3.61 -19.78 20.35
C PRO A 207 3.76 -19.85 21.89
N LYS A 208 4.94 -20.26 22.34
CA LYS A 208 5.41 -20.13 23.73
C LYS A 208 6.81 -19.51 23.76
N PHE A 209 7.10 -18.77 24.82
CA PHE A 209 8.43 -18.22 25.07
C PHE A 209 9.12 -19.05 26.14
N GLU A 210 10.23 -19.68 25.81
CA GLU A 210 11.05 -20.49 26.71
C GLU A 210 12.18 -19.65 27.28
N CYS A 211 12.38 -19.73 28.59
CA CYS A 211 13.49 -19.09 29.28
C CYS A 211 14.47 -20.15 29.75
N THR A 212 15.68 -20.16 29.20
CA THR A 212 16.72 -21.14 29.53
C THR A 212 17.99 -20.46 30.02
N ALA A 213 18.87 -21.20 30.68
CA ALA A 213 20.22 -20.73 31.04
C ALA A 213 21.19 -21.90 30.94
N ASP A 214 22.22 -21.76 30.09
CA ASP A 214 23.18 -22.84 29.83
C ASP A 214 24.17 -23.03 31.00
N ASP A 215 24.32 -22.02 31.84
CA ASP A 215 25.17 -21.96 33.03
C ASP A 215 24.43 -22.35 34.32
N ALA A 216 23.18 -22.81 34.22
CA ALA A 216 22.42 -23.37 35.35
C ALA A 216 22.91 -24.78 35.73
N THR A 217 22.77 -25.16 37.01
CA THR A 217 23.22 -26.44 37.58
C THR A 217 22.15 -27.07 38.47
N GLU A 218 22.27 -28.38 38.74
CA GLU A 218 21.33 -29.11 39.61
C GLU A 218 21.44 -28.75 41.10
N GLU A 219 22.50 -28.04 41.50
CA GLU A 219 22.77 -27.66 42.88
C GLU A 219 21.83 -26.56 43.41
N TYR A 220 21.18 -25.83 42.50
CA TYR A 220 20.38 -24.66 42.83
C TYR A 220 18.91 -24.83 42.41
N ARG A 221 18.07 -23.95 42.96
CA ARG A 221 16.68 -23.76 42.53
C ARG A 221 16.52 -22.38 41.91
N TYR A 222 15.47 -22.20 41.11
CA TYR A 222 15.34 -21.03 40.25
C TYR A 222 13.98 -20.35 40.39
N ASP A 223 13.98 -19.01 40.28
CA ASP A 223 12.79 -18.21 40.07
C ASP A 223 12.84 -17.61 38.66
N VAL A 224 11.85 -17.93 37.84
CA VAL A 224 11.72 -17.44 36.46
C VAL A 224 10.54 -16.49 36.36
N LYS A 225 10.78 -15.30 35.81
CA LYS A 225 9.74 -14.28 35.55
C LYS A 225 9.82 -13.79 34.12
N TYR A 226 8.67 -13.50 33.52
CA TYR A 226 8.55 -13.01 32.16
C TYR A 226 8.06 -11.57 32.14
N TYR A 227 8.52 -10.80 31.16
CA TYR A 227 8.14 -9.41 30.98
C TYR A 227 7.81 -9.15 29.51
N ILE A 228 6.71 -8.45 29.26
CA ILE A 228 6.33 -7.93 27.95
C ILE A 228 6.33 -6.41 28.03
N ASN A 229 7.10 -5.74 27.18
CA ASN A 229 7.28 -4.28 27.19
C ASN A 229 7.64 -3.73 28.60
N ASN A 230 8.47 -4.49 29.35
CA ASN A 230 8.84 -4.26 30.76
C ASN A 230 7.74 -4.41 31.80
N VAL A 231 6.55 -4.89 31.44
CA VAL A 231 5.47 -5.27 32.37
C VAL A 231 5.60 -6.74 32.72
N GLN A 232 5.65 -7.09 34.02
CA GLN A 232 5.76 -8.47 34.49
C GLN A 232 4.45 -9.23 34.23
N ILE A 233 4.56 -10.49 33.80
CA ILE A 233 3.42 -11.40 33.58
C ILE A 233 3.35 -12.37 34.76
N ASP A 234 2.50 -12.04 35.75
CA ASP A 234 2.44 -12.77 37.01
C ASP A 234 1.97 -14.22 36.83
N ASP A 235 0.99 -14.47 35.95
CA ASP A 235 0.46 -15.81 35.66
C ASP A 235 1.51 -16.77 35.04
N ALA A 236 2.59 -16.22 34.47
CA ALA A 236 3.69 -16.99 33.90
C ALA A 236 4.88 -17.12 34.86
N THR A 237 4.78 -16.62 36.09
CA THR A 237 5.86 -16.65 37.08
C THR A 237 6.00 -18.03 37.68
N MET A 238 7.22 -18.57 37.67
CA MET A 238 7.55 -19.87 38.24
C MET A 238 8.59 -19.65 39.33
N LEU A 239 8.24 -19.95 40.58
CA LEU A 239 9.12 -19.76 41.73
C LEU A 239 9.58 -21.12 42.26
N ASN A 240 10.82 -21.16 42.76
CA ASN A 240 11.37 -22.32 43.44
C ASN A 240 11.36 -23.62 42.60
N ILE A 241 11.68 -23.51 41.31
CA ILE A 241 11.69 -24.65 40.39
C ILE A 241 13.05 -25.36 40.36
N SER A 242 13.05 -26.65 40.04
CA SER A 242 14.27 -27.44 39.89
C SER A 242 15.02 -27.09 38.59
N TYR A 243 16.27 -27.54 38.46
CA TYR A 243 17.02 -27.46 37.20
C TYR A 243 16.29 -28.15 36.03
N GLU A 244 15.66 -29.31 36.26
CA GLU A 244 14.89 -30.02 35.22
C GLU A 244 13.66 -29.22 34.78
N ASP A 245 12.99 -28.57 35.73
CA ASP A 245 11.82 -27.74 35.47
C ASP A 245 12.18 -26.39 34.83
N LEU A 246 13.40 -25.88 35.07
CA LEU A 246 13.93 -24.69 34.39
C LEU A 246 13.98 -24.92 32.87
N GLY A 247 14.40 -26.11 32.43
CA GLY A 247 14.38 -26.50 31.01
C GLY A 247 12.97 -26.58 30.39
N LYS A 248 11.93 -26.59 31.21
CA LYS A 248 10.51 -26.62 30.80
C LYS A 248 9.80 -25.28 31.06
N ALA A 249 10.49 -24.30 31.65
CA ALA A 249 9.90 -23.02 31.99
C ALA A 249 9.51 -22.26 30.73
N ALA A 250 8.22 -21.95 30.59
CA ALA A 250 7.70 -21.27 29.42
C ALA A 250 6.50 -20.36 29.74
N MET A 251 6.47 -19.19 29.10
CA MET A 251 5.28 -18.36 29.03
C MET A 251 4.44 -18.75 27.81
N LEU A 252 3.28 -19.34 28.07
CA LEU A 252 2.31 -19.75 27.04
C LEU A 252 1.52 -18.55 26.49
N GLN A 253 0.99 -18.67 25.27
CA GLN A 253 0.11 -17.66 24.66
C GLN A 253 -1.06 -17.26 25.57
N SER A 254 -1.66 -18.20 26.28
CA SER A 254 -2.81 -17.96 27.19
C SER A 254 -2.51 -16.98 28.32
N HIS A 255 -1.23 -16.79 28.70
CA HIS A 255 -0.87 -15.85 29.77
C HIS A 255 -0.90 -14.38 29.32
N TRP A 256 -0.94 -14.10 28.00
CA TRP A 256 -0.80 -12.73 27.49
C TRP A 256 -1.75 -12.36 26.34
N GLU A 257 -2.41 -13.32 25.70
CA GLU A 257 -3.19 -13.09 24.46
C GLU A 257 -4.37 -12.10 24.56
N ASP A 258 -4.88 -11.88 25.78
CA ASP A 258 -5.97 -10.95 26.07
C ASP A 258 -5.49 -9.51 26.33
N VAL A 259 -4.22 -9.32 26.70
CA VAL A 259 -3.65 -8.00 27.04
C VAL A 259 -2.72 -7.47 25.95
N PHE A 260 -1.89 -8.35 25.39
CA PHE A 260 -0.84 -7.98 24.43
C PHE A 260 -1.13 -8.54 23.03
N LYS A 261 -0.68 -7.80 22.02
CA LYS A 261 -0.68 -8.22 20.62
C LYS A 261 0.76 -8.25 20.09
N PRO A 262 1.04 -8.98 19.00
CA PRO A 262 2.34 -8.98 18.32
C PRO A 262 2.83 -7.56 18.02
N ASN A 263 4.14 -7.40 17.82
CA ASN A 263 4.89 -6.13 17.84
C ASN A 263 5.25 -5.69 19.28
N MET A 264 5.77 -6.63 20.06
CA MET A 264 6.14 -6.45 21.47
C MET A 264 7.56 -6.92 21.77
N PHE A 265 8.15 -6.44 22.85
CA PHE A 265 9.45 -6.90 23.33
C PHE A 265 9.27 -7.81 24.55
N VAL A 266 9.82 -9.02 24.46
CA VAL A 266 9.74 -10.04 25.51
C VAL A 266 11.14 -10.27 26.08
N LYS A 267 11.24 -10.35 27.41
CA LYS A 267 12.45 -10.79 28.11
C LYS A 267 12.07 -11.65 29.30
N CYS A 268 12.98 -12.49 29.74
CA CYS A 268 12.82 -13.22 31.00
C CYS A 268 13.90 -12.84 31.99
N SER A 269 13.65 -13.10 33.27
CA SER A 269 14.64 -12.97 34.33
C SER A 269 14.73 -14.24 35.15
N ILE A 270 15.94 -14.59 35.57
CA ILE A 270 16.18 -15.73 36.46
C ILE A 270 16.84 -15.21 37.74
N GLN A 271 16.40 -15.72 38.90
CA GLN A 271 17.08 -15.56 40.18
C GLN A 271 17.43 -16.94 40.74
N VAL A 272 18.62 -17.08 41.32
CA VAL A 272 19.14 -18.34 41.88
C VAL A 272 18.81 -18.44 43.37
N ARG A 273 18.47 -19.64 43.83
CA ARG A 273 18.26 -20.01 45.23
C ARG A 273 19.15 -21.20 45.59
N VAL A 274 19.67 -21.22 46.80
CA VAL A 274 20.46 -22.36 47.31
C VAL A 274 19.57 -23.58 47.52
N ASP A 275 18.34 -23.36 47.99
CA ASP A 275 17.35 -24.40 48.23
C ASP A 275 15.91 -23.86 48.13
N GLY A 276 14.93 -24.63 48.61
CA GLY A 276 13.52 -24.23 48.55
C GLY A 276 13.04 -23.23 49.60
N PHE A 277 13.87 -22.90 50.59
CA PHE A 277 13.53 -22.06 51.73
C PHE A 277 14.33 -20.74 51.76
N THR A 278 15.49 -20.73 51.13
CA THR A 278 16.37 -19.57 50.95
C THR A 278 15.76 -18.52 50.04
N SER A 279 16.00 -17.24 50.34
CA SER A 279 15.55 -16.13 49.52
C SER A 279 16.34 -16.05 48.20
N PRO A 280 15.70 -15.62 47.09
CA PRO A 280 16.34 -15.58 45.79
C PRO A 280 17.43 -14.50 45.73
N GLY A 281 18.56 -14.82 45.11
CA GLY A 281 19.68 -13.93 44.91
C GLY A 281 19.44 -12.86 43.84
N ASN A 282 20.52 -12.35 43.25
CA ASN A 282 20.46 -11.28 42.26
C ASN A 282 19.67 -11.67 41.00
N ARG A 283 18.91 -10.70 40.47
CA ARG A 283 18.11 -10.88 39.25
C ARG A 283 18.95 -10.56 38.01
N THR A 284 19.10 -11.54 37.14
CA THR A 284 19.64 -11.36 35.79
C THR A 284 18.53 -11.39 34.75
N PHE A 285 18.74 -10.72 33.62
CA PHE A 285 17.75 -10.61 32.55
C PHE A 285 18.33 -11.14 31.25
N SER A 286 17.48 -11.74 30.41
CA SER A 286 17.81 -12.01 29.02
C SER A 286 17.88 -10.71 28.21
N ASP A 287 18.50 -10.79 27.04
CA ASP A 287 18.30 -9.80 25.98
C ASP A 287 16.82 -9.67 25.63
N MET A 288 16.44 -8.51 25.10
CA MET A 288 15.07 -8.28 24.62
C MET A 288 14.85 -8.97 23.28
N PHE A 289 13.87 -9.86 23.22
CA PHE A 289 13.41 -10.49 22.01
C PHE A 289 12.20 -9.73 21.44
N PHE A 290 12.31 -9.26 20.20
CA PHE A 290 11.16 -8.68 19.50
C PHE A 290 10.28 -9.80 18.96
N ALA A 291 9.01 -9.84 19.39
CA ALA A 291 7.99 -10.79 18.96
C ALA A 291 6.95 -10.09 18.08
N GLY A 292 7.06 -10.26 16.77
CA GLY A 292 6.14 -9.67 15.80
C GLY A 292 6.67 -9.74 14.38
N ILE A 293 6.43 -8.67 13.61
CA ILE A 293 6.87 -8.55 12.22
C ILE A 293 7.81 -7.34 12.13
N LYS A 294 9.05 -7.58 11.71
CA LYS A 294 10.04 -6.54 11.46
C LYS A 294 10.04 -6.17 9.99
N VAL A 295 10.23 -4.87 9.74
CA VAL A 295 10.48 -4.31 8.42
C VAL A 295 11.92 -3.82 8.40
N SER A 296 12.80 -4.51 7.69
CA SER A 296 14.22 -4.15 7.61
C SER A 296 14.39 -2.91 6.73
N SER A 297 14.43 -1.73 7.35
CA SER A 297 14.60 -0.45 6.67
C SER A 297 15.66 0.40 7.35
N ASN A 298 16.36 1.23 6.57
CA ASN A 298 17.28 2.22 7.11
C ASN A 298 16.47 3.41 7.67
N ALA A 299 17.07 4.25 8.51
CA ALA A 299 16.41 5.43 9.10
C ALA A 299 15.78 6.41 8.08
N ARG A 300 16.17 6.32 6.80
CA ARG A 300 15.62 7.13 5.70
C ARG A 300 14.35 6.53 5.04
N GLY A 301 13.96 5.31 5.40
CA GLY A 301 12.88 4.57 4.74
C GLY A 301 13.32 3.93 3.42
N PHE A 302 12.35 3.63 2.56
CA PHE A 302 12.55 3.06 1.23
C PHE A 302 12.45 4.14 0.13
N ALA A 303 13.02 3.87 -1.04
CA ALA A 303 12.85 4.70 -2.22
C ALA A 303 12.54 3.85 -3.45
N VAL A 304 11.60 4.29 -4.27
CA VAL A 304 11.19 3.65 -5.53
C VAL A 304 11.03 4.73 -6.60
N LYS A 305 11.47 4.46 -7.83
CA LYS A 305 11.20 5.37 -8.95
C LYS A 305 9.82 5.06 -9.53
N GLU A 306 9.19 6.05 -10.15
CA GLU A 306 7.95 5.81 -10.87
C GLU A 306 8.17 4.77 -11.98
N GLY A 307 7.24 3.83 -12.10
CA GLY A 307 7.35 2.68 -13.01
C GLY A 307 8.21 1.51 -12.50
N GLU A 308 9.12 1.72 -11.53
CA GLU A 308 9.95 0.65 -10.95
C GLU A 308 9.22 -0.14 -9.84
N VAL A 309 9.55 -1.43 -9.70
CA VAL A 309 9.04 -2.30 -8.64
C VAL A 309 10.07 -2.44 -7.53
N LEU A 310 9.67 -2.12 -6.31
CA LEU A 310 10.46 -2.30 -5.10
C LEU A 310 9.92 -3.48 -4.27
N LYS A 311 10.83 -4.24 -3.65
CA LYS A 311 10.50 -5.33 -2.71
C LYS A 311 10.79 -4.87 -1.27
N ILE A 312 9.76 -4.75 -0.44
CA ILE A 312 9.90 -4.43 0.98
C ILE A 312 10.04 -5.74 1.77
N PRO A 313 11.17 -6.00 2.43
CA PRO A 313 11.38 -7.22 3.21
C PRO A 313 10.58 -7.21 4.51
N LEU A 314 9.96 -8.36 4.81
CA LEU A 314 9.27 -8.64 6.05
C LEU A 314 9.92 -9.86 6.73
N GLU A 315 10.25 -9.71 8.01
CA GLU A 315 10.82 -10.76 8.85
C GLU A 315 9.86 -11.05 10.00
N PHE A 316 9.29 -12.26 10.02
CA PHE A 316 8.45 -12.71 11.13
C PHE A 316 9.33 -13.34 12.19
N THR A 317 9.20 -12.83 13.41
CA THR A 317 9.92 -13.33 14.59
C THR A 317 9.01 -14.10 15.54
N LEU A 318 7.69 -14.04 15.32
CA LEU A 318 6.69 -14.77 16.08
C LEU A 318 6.06 -15.86 15.18
N PRO A 319 6.12 -17.15 15.56
CA PRO A 319 5.53 -18.23 14.79
C PRO A 319 4.01 -18.09 14.59
N VAL A 320 3.52 -18.48 13.42
CA VAL A 320 2.07 -18.46 13.11
C VAL A 320 1.42 -19.76 13.61
N GLY A 321 0.48 -19.68 14.55
CA GLY A 321 -0.22 -20.84 15.12
C GLY A 321 -1.11 -21.61 14.12
N CYS A 322 -1.62 -22.78 14.52
CA CYS A 322 -2.49 -23.62 13.67
C CYS A 322 -3.38 -24.59 14.49
N ILE A 323 -4.49 -25.08 13.91
CA ILE A 323 -5.27 -26.21 14.43
C ILE A 323 -5.38 -27.31 13.37
N TYR A 324 -5.22 -28.57 13.78
CA TYR A 324 -5.49 -29.73 12.92
C TYR A 324 -6.02 -30.94 13.73
N PRO A 325 -6.76 -31.88 13.12
CA PRO A 325 -7.23 -33.09 13.79
C PRO A 325 -6.08 -34.02 14.14
N VAL A 326 -6.14 -34.68 15.31
CA VAL A 326 -5.10 -35.61 15.81
C VAL A 326 -4.82 -36.75 14.81
N ASN A 327 -5.85 -37.26 14.13
CA ASN A 327 -5.75 -38.40 13.21
C ASN A 327 -5.41 -38.01 11.76
N SER A 328 -5.08 -36.74 11.49
CA SER A 328 -4.70 -36.29 10.15
C SER A 328 -3.19 -36.11 10.05
N PRO A 329 -2.53 -36.50 8.93
CA PRO A 329 -1.12 -36.21 8.74
C PRO A 329 -0.87 -34.70 8.82
N ARG A 330 -0.09 -34.26 9.82
CA ARG A 330 0.22 -32.85 10.14
C ARG A 330 0.51 -32.03 8.88
N GLU A 331 1.48 -32.47 8.09
CA GLU A 331 1.92 -31.76 6.90
C GLU A 331 0.87 -31.67 5.78
N LYS A 332 0.05 -32.73 5.60
CA LYS A 332 -0.96 -32.79 4.54
C LYS A 332 -2.18 -31.93 4.90
N PHE A 333 -2.53 -31.85 6.18
CA PHE A 333 -3.63 -31.02 6.65
C PHE A 333 -3.28 -29.53 6.62
N ILE A 334 -2.10 -29.17 7.14
CA ILE A 334 -1.61 -27.78 7.19
C ILE A 334 -1.50 -27.19 5.77
N ARG A 335 -1.06 -27.98 4.78
CA ARG A 335 -1.02 -27.56 3.37
C ARG A 335 -2.40 -27.42 2.72
N LYS A 336 -3.42 -28.16 3.19
CA LYS A 336 -4.76 -28.22 2.57
C LYS A 336 -5.76 -27.21 3.15
N HIS A 337 -5.66 -26.89 4.44
CA HIS A 337 -6.59 -25.98 5.15
C HIS A 337 -5.94 -24.67 5.57
N SER A 338 -4.68 -24.46 5.17
CA SER A 338 -3.93 -23.20 5.20
C SER A 338 -4.12 -22.42 6.51
N CYS A 339 -3.38 -22.80 7.54
CA CYS A 339 -3.18 -21.96 8.73
C CYS A 339 -2.32 -20.77 8.35
N PHE A 340 -2.95 -19.64 7.99
CA PHE A 340 -2.26 -18.42 7.58
C PHE A 340 -2.71 -17.18 8.35
N VAL A 341 -1.82 -16.20 8.41
CA VAL A 341 -2.10 -14.80 8.73
C VAL A 341 -2.07 -14.03 7.42
N GLU A 342 -3.11 -13.22 7.19
CA GLU A 342 -3.16 -12.30 6.06
C GLU A 342 -2.89 -10.90 6.58
N LEU A 343 -1.84 -10.26 6.05
CA LEU A 343 -1.56 -8.85 6.27
C LEU A 343 -2.01 -8.09 5.05
N TYR A 344 -2.94 -7.17 5.21
CA TYR A 344 -3.35 -6.23 4.19
C TYR A 344 -2.39 -5.04 4.09
N ASN A 345 -2.36 -4.40 2.93
CA ASN A 345 -1.57 -3.21 2.68
C ASN A 345 -2.35 -2.13 1.94
N ALA A 346 -2.12 -0.87 2.33
CA ALA A 346 -2.72 0.30 1.69
C ALA A 346 -2.00 1.59 2.11
N ILE A 347 -2.27 2.66 1.35
CA ILE A 347 -1.88 4.02 1.72
C ILE A 347 -2.86 4.57 2.78
N PRO A 348 -2.37 5.13 3.91
CA PRO A 348 -3.22 5.70 4.94
C PRO A 348 -4.11 6.84 4.43
N LYS A 349 -5.36 6.89 4.92
CA LYS A 349 -6.35 7.90 4.50
C LYS A 349 -5.93 9.34 4.73
N TYR A 350 -5.17 9.63 5.80
CA TYR A 350 -4.77 11.01 6.11
C TYR A 350 -3.80 11.61 5.08
N GLN A 351 -3.24 10.80 4.17
CA GLN A 351 -2.47 11.27 3.03
C GLN A 351 -3.29 11.43 1.75
N ARG A 352 -4.51 10.89 1.70
CA ARG A 352 -5.38 11.04 0.53
C ARG A 352 -5.99 12.44 0.59
N GLY A 353 -5.50 13.35 -0.25
CA GLY A 353 -6.15 14.63 -0.52
C GLY A 353 -7.46 14.42 -1.30
N ASN A 354 -8.06 15.52 -1.78
CA ASN A 354 -9.22 15.47 -2.70
C ASN A 354 -8.88 14.91 -4.11
N CYS A 355 -7.66 14.43 -4.32
CA CYS A 355 -7.23 13.82 -5.58
C CYS A 355 -7.07 12.31 -5.37
N ASP A 356 -7.75 11.51 -6.18
CA ASP A 356 -7.81 10.04 -6.10
C ASP A 356 -6.55 9.33 -6.65
N ASN A 357 -5.49 10.05 -7.02
CA ASN A 357 -4.25 9.44 -7.49
C ASN A 357 -3.41 8.94 -6.34
N GLU A 358 -3.00 7.68 -6.45
CA GLU A 358 -2.60 6.85 -5.34
C GLU A 358 -1.10 6.58 -5.24
N ASP A 359 -0.13 7.42 -5.61
CA ASP A 359 1.33 7.33 -5.32
C ASP A 359 2.07 5.95 -5.50
N LEU A 360 1.63 4.87 -4.85
CA LEU A 360 2.03 3.48 -5.01
C LEU A 360 0.93 2.63 -5.64
N GLN A 361 1.35 1.66 -6.45
CA GLN A 361 0.50 0.59 -6.94
C GLN A 361 1.00 -0.77 -6.42
N PHE A 362 0.10 -1.74 -6.35
CA PHE A 362 0.34 -3.10 -5.85
C PHE A 362 0.01 -4.13 -6.90
N LEU A 363 0.59 -5.32 -6.89
CA LEU A 363 0.20 -6.36 -7.84
C LEU A 363 -1.20 -6.90 -7.55
N THR A 364 -1.92 -7.41 -8.56
CA THR A 364 -3.26 -8.05 -8.48
C THR A 364 -3.46 -9.02 -7.33
N GLU A 365 -2.42 -9.79 -6.99
CA GLU A 365 -2.46 -10.77 -5.91
C GLU A 365 -1.92 -10.23 -4.57
N GLN A 366 -1.68 -8.91 -4.45
CA GLN A 366 -0.86 -8.30 -3.40
C GLN A 366 -1.43 -7.04 -2.74
N CYS A 367 -2.76 -6.90 -2.63
CA CYS A 367 -3.35 -6.06 -1.56
C CYS A 367 -3.25 -6.71 -0.17
N GLY A 368 -2.39 -7.70 -0.05
CA GLY A 368 -1.92 -8.28 1.17
C GLY A 368 -0.85 -9.32 0.91
N ILE A 369 -0.33 -9.91 1.99
CA ILE A 369 0.53 -11.08 1.95
C ILE A 369 0.00 -12.13 2.91
N LYS A 370 -0.09 -13.38 2.44
CA LYS A 370 -0.51 -14.54 3.24
C LYS A 370 0.71 -15.31 3.73
N ILE A 371 0.84 -15.42 5.05
CA ILE A 371 1.95 -16.09 5.73
C ILE A 371 1.41 -17.29 6.49
N SER A 372 1.88 -18.47 6.15
CA SER A 372 1.40 -19.73 6.75
C SER A 372 2.30 -20.21 7.88
N ASN A 373 1.77 -21.10 8.72
CA ASN A 373 2.54 -21.86 9.70
C ASN A 373 3.77 -22.61 9.11
N SER A 374 3.75 -22.95 7.81
CA SER A 374 4.83 -23.71 7.16
C SER A 374 5.93 -22.87 6.51
N ASN A 375 5.73 -21.56 6.43
CA ASN A 375 6.68 -20.66 5.74
C ASN A 375 6.95 -19.35 6.47
N TRP A 376 6.44 -19.15 7.69
CA TRP A 376 6.60 -17.90 8.45
C TRP A 376 8.07 -17.51 8.69
N ASP A 377 8.95 -18.50 8.81
CA ASP A 377 10.39 -18.35 9.05
C ASP A 377 11.18 -18.03 7.77
N LYS A 378 10.52 -17.97 6.62
CA LYS A 378 11.15 -17.65 5.34
C LYS A 378 11.15 -16.13 5.10
N HIS A 379 12.02 -15.70 4.19
CA HIS A 379 12.04 -14.31 3.75
C HIS A 379 10.77 -13.96 2.97
N HIS A 380 10.05 -12.95 3.43
CA HIS A 380 8.82 -12.47 2.80
C HIS A 380 9.01 -11.06 2.23
N PHE A 381 8.27 -10.75 1.17
CA PHE A 381 8.35 -9.45 0.51
C PHE A 381 6.98 -8.95 0.09
N ILE A 382 6.71 -7.68 0.33
CA ILE A 382 5.64 -6.94 -0.34
C ILE A 382 6.24 -6.26 -1.55
N LYS A 383 5.63 -6.42 -2.73
CA LYS A 383 6.06 -5.71 -3.93
C LYS A 383 5.18 -4.48 -4.12
N ILE A 384 5.82 -3.33 -4.23
CA ILE A 384 5.16 -2.05 -4.53
C ILE A 384 5.75 -1.49 -5.80
N ARG A 385 4.97 -0.73 -6.56
CA ARG A 385 5.41 0.01 -7.75
C ARG A 385 5.16 1.50 -7.55
N GLY A 386 6.11 2.35 -7.92
CA GLY A 386 5.85 3.79 -7.95
C GLY A 386 4.86 4.12 -9.06
N GLN A 387 3.76 4.81 -8.75
CA GLN A 387 2.78 5.21 -9.76
C GLN A 387 3.39 6.22 -10.72
N ILE A 388 3.26 5.96 -12.02
CA ILE A 388 3.53 6.95 -13.07
C ILE A 388 2.31 7.86 -13.12
N ASP A 389 2.47 9.16 -12.93
CA ASP A 389 1.37 10.14 -12.96
C ASP A 389 1.44 11.08 -14.18
N HIS A 390 2.50 10.96 -15.00
CA HIS A 390 2.80 11.79 -16.17
C HIS A 390 3.05 13.26 -15.84
N VAL A 391 3.31 13.58 -14.58
CA VAL A 391 3.55 14.93 -14.08
C VAL A 391 4.94 15.01 -13.47
N ILE A 392 5.71 15.96 -13.96
CA ILE A 392 7.03 16.32 -13.44
C ILE A 392 6.81 17.09 -12.14
N ASN A 393 7.07 16.38 -11.06
CA ASN A 393 6.84 16.86 -9.72
C ASN A 393 7.98 17.81 -9.30
N VAL A 394 7.65 18.91 -8.62
CA VAL A 394 8.65 19.89 -8.15
C VAL A 394 9.65 19.24 -7.19
N ARG A 395 9.18 18.24 -6.43
CA ARG A 395 9.98 17.43 -5.51
C ARG A 395 9.51 15.99 -5.54
N ASN A 396 10.41 15.08 -5.20
CA ASN A 396 10.06 13.68 -4.92
C ASN A 396 8.94 13.60 -3.87
N ARG A 397 7.97 12.72 -4.10
CA ARG A 397 6.80 12.55 -3.25
C ARG A 397 7.10 11.60 -2.10
N LEU A 398 6.57 11.90 -0.93
CA LEU A 398 6.74 11.06 0.26
C LEU A 398 5.39 10.45 0.66
N THR A 399 5.33 9.12 0.61
CA THR A 399 4.14 8.36 0.95
C THR A 399 4.43 7.36 2.07
N PHE A 400 3.38 6.91 2.73
CA PHE A 400 3.43 5.91 3.78
C PHE A 400 2.65 4.67 3.36
N LEU A 401 3.24 3.50 3.62
CA LEU A 401 2.59 2.22 3.45
C LEU A 401 2.21 1.66 4.81
N ARG A 402 0.93 1.35 5.01
CA ARG A 402 0.43 0.73 6.23
C ARG A 402 0.17 -0.75 6.02
N LEU A 403 0.63 -1.56 6.97
CA LEU A 403 0.35 -2.99 7.03
C LEU A 403 -0.49 -3.31 8.26
N TRP A 404 -1.55 -4.09 8.09
CA TRP A 404 -2.39 -4.52 9.20
C TRP A 404 -3.05 -5.87 8.93
N SER A 405 -3.46 -6.58 9.97
CA SER A 405 -4.20 -7.85 9.83
C SER A 405 -5.72 -7.66 9.96
N ASP A 406 -6.51 -8.61 9.42
CA ASP A 406 -7.98 -8.51 9.43
C ASP A 406 -8.53 -8.39 10.86
N PRO A 407 -9.42 -7.41 11.14
CA PRO A 407 -10.08 -7.26 12.43
C PRO A 407 -10.99 -8.43 12.80
N LYS A 408 -11.36 -9.31 11.88
CA LYS A 408 -12.11 -10.54 12.14
C LYS A 408 -11.25 -11.80 11.96
N HIS A 409 -9.96 -11.66 11.61
CA HIS A 409 -9.08 -12.80 11.32
C HIS A 409 -9.04 -13.76 12.50
N GLY A 410 -9.41 -15.01 12.27
CA GLY A 410 -9.33 -16.03 13.31
C GLY A 410 -10.03 -15.65 14.62
N SER A 411 -11.03 -14.75 14.59
CA SER A 411 -11.74 -14.29 15.80
C SER A 411 -12.41 -15.43 16.56
N ASN A 412 -12.80 -16.49 15.85
CA ASN A 412 -13.34 -17.74 16.41
C ASN A 412 -12.27 -18.84 16.60
N ILE A 413 -10.98 -18.51 16.41
CA ILE A 413 -9.86 -19.45 16.35
C ILE A 413 -8.78 -18.99 17.34
N LYS A 414 -8.81 -19.55 18.56
CA LYS A 414 -7.96 -19.14 19.70
C LYS A 414 -6.49 -18.88 19.33
N HIS A 415 -5.85 -19.78 18.58
CA HIS A 415 -4.44 -19.68 18.22
C HIS A 415 -4.10 -18.61 17.16
N LEU A 416 -5.08 -17.99 16.50
CA LEU A 416 -4.88 -16.88 15.56
C LEU A 416 -5.36 -15.53 16.11
N ARG A 417 -6.02 -15.51 17.28
CA ARG A 417 -6.60 -14.30 17.89
C ARG A 417 -5.57 -13.21 18.24
N ILE A 418 -4.31 -13.61 18.46
CA ILE A 418 -3.21 -12.67 18.66
C ILE A 418 -2.91 -11.86 17.40
N TRP A 419 -3.20 -12.42 16.22
CA TRP A 419 -3.02 -11.75 14.93
C TRP A 419 -4.26 -10.96 14.49
N GLN A 420 -5.23 -10.73 15.37
CA GLN A 420 -6.40 -9.90 15.07
C GLN A 420 -6.05 -8.42 15.28
N SER A 421 -6.37 -7.56 14.30
CA SER A 421 -6.17 -6.10 14.38
C SER A 421 -4.73 -5.67 14.72
N VAL A 422 -3.73 -6.42 14.25
CA VAL A 422 -2.32 -6.05 14.43
C VAL A 422 -1.98 -4.95 13.44
N HIS A 423 -1.44 -3.84 13.94
CA HIS A 423 -0.98 -2.71 13.13
C HIS A 423 0.54 -2.60 13.20
N LEU A 424 1.18 -2.53 12.03
CA LEU A 424 2.60 -2.22 11.94
C LEU A 424 2.79 -0.69 11.88
N PRO A 425 3.95 -0.18 12.32
CA PRO A 425 4.33 1.20 12.07
C PRO A 425 4.28 1.53 10.57
N ASP A 426 3.88 2.75 10.24
CA ASP A 426 3.81 3.20 8.86
C ASP A 426 5.19 3.18 8.21
N ILE A 427 5.31 2.50 7.08
CA ILE A 427 6.55 2.33 6.34
C ILE A 427 6.72 3.53 5.41
N LYS A 428 7.79 4.28 5.61
CA LYS A 428 8.11 5.47 4.81
C LYS A 428 8.66 5.07 3.44
N VAL A 429 8.04 5.56 2.36
CA VAL A 429 8.45 5.33 0.97
C VAL A 429 8.60 6.66 0.24
N LEU A 430 9.78 6.92 -0.32
CA LEU A 430 10.07 8.07 -1.17
C LEU A 430 9.89 7.68 -2.64
N ILE A 431 8.97 8.33 -3.34
CA ILE A 431 8.75 8.15 -4.77
C ILE A 431 9.60 9.17 -5.52
N ILE A 432 10.50 8.67 -6.35
CA ILE A 432 11.41 9.49 -7.15
C ILE A 432 10.77 9.72 -8.50
N ASP A 433 10.51 10.99 -8.82
CA ASP A 433 9.96 11.40 -10.11
C ASP A 433 10.93 11.06 -11.24
N THR A 434 10.42 10.29 -12.21
CA THR A 434 11.12 9.95 -13.44
C THR A 434 10.44 10.49 -14.70
N ASP A 435 9.26 11.11 -14.58
CA ASP A 435 8.51 11.67 -15.70
C ASP A 435 9.23 12.84 -16.36
N LYS A 436 10.20 13.47 -15.66
CA LYS A 436 11.15 14.43 -16.24
C LYS A 436 11.89 13.92 -17.48
N LEU A 437 12.06 12.60 -17.61
CA LEU A 437 12.70 11.99 -18.79
C LEU A 437 11.82 12.08 -20.05
N THR A 438 10.52 12.31 -19.90
CA THR A 438 9.55 12.44 -21.00
C THR A 438 9.29 13.90 -21.41
N LEU A 439 9.91 14.88 -20.74
CA LEU A 439 9.71 16.30 -21.04
C LEU A 439 10.30 16.65 -22.41
N GLY A 440 9.51 17.28 -23.28
CA GLY A 440 9.94 17.62 -24.64
C GLY A 440 10.18 16.42 -25.57
N LYS A 441 9.92 15.20 -25.09
CA LYS A 441 10.00 13.97 -25.88
C LYS A 441 8.65 13.70 -26.50
N ALA A 442 8.58 13.80 -27.82
CA ALA A 442 7.41 13.46 -28.61
C ALA A 442 7.86 13.13 -30.04
N CYS A 443 7.32 12.05 -30.58
CA CYS A 443 7.36 11.78 -32.00
C CYS A 443 6.12 12.39 -32.64
N TYR A 444 6.24 13.02 -33.80
CA TYR A 444 5.06 13.54 -34.49
C TYR A 444 5.15 13.50 -36.01
N SER A 445 3.99 13.67 -36.64
CA SER A 445 3.81 14.03 -38.03
C SER A 445 2.83 15.20 -38.14
N HIS A 446 3.26 16.34 -38.67
CA HIS A 446 2.43 17.52 -38.90
C HIS A 446 2.20 17.76 -40.41
N ASN A 447 1.02 18.27 -40.78
CA ASN A 447 0.70 18.80 -42.12
C ASN A 447 1.11 17.86 -43.28
N ASP A 448 1.92 18.36 -44.23
CA ASP A 448 2.65 17.53 -45.19
C ASP A 448 3.87 16.91 -44.52
N PRO A 449 3.83 15.61 -44.21
CA PRO A 449 4.42 15.02 -43.00
C PRO A 449 5.80 15.57 -42.59
N HIS A 450 5.78 16.65 -41.80
CA HIS A 450 6.92 17.09 -41.02
C HIS A 450 7.09 16.10 -39.87
N MET A 451 8.13 15.29 -39.95
CA MET A 451 8.38 14.20 -39.02
C MET A 451 9.34 14.65 -37.93
N ARG A 452 9.09 14.20 -36.70
CA ARG A 452 10.04 14.28 -35.59
C ARG A 452 10.09 12.95 -34.87
N ASN A 453 11.28 12.46 -34.54
CA ASN A 453 11.47 11.26 -33.73
C ASN A 453 11.46 11.59 -32.22
N PHE A 454 11.48 10.57 -31.34
CA PHE A 454 11.45 10.80 -29.89
C PHE A 454 12.64 11.62 -29.36
N GLU A 455 13.80 11.54 -30.02
CA GLU A 455 15.02 12.24 -29.63
C GLU A 455 15.10 13.70 -30.14
N GLY A 456 14.12 14.14 -30.92
CA GLY A 456 13.98 15.51 -31.38
C GLY A 456 14.58 15.81 -32.75
N VAL A 457 14.98 14.78 -33.50
CA VAL A 457 15.47 14.92 -34.87
C VAL A 457 14.29 15.09 -35.82
N THR A 458 14.27 16.20 -36.56
CA THR A 458 13.25 16.52 -37.57
C THR A 458 13.68 16.11 -38.98
N TRP A 459 12.73 15.61 -39.77
CA TRP A 459 12.95 15.17 -41.15
C TRP A 459 11.65 15.24 -41.97
N GLU A 460 11.76 15.15 -43.29
CA GLU A 460 10.62 15.30 -44.21
C GLU A 460 10.35 14.00 -44.96
N LEU A 461 9.15 13.43 -44.83
CA LEU A 461 8.78 12.22 -45.55
C LEU A 461 8.61 12.46 -47.06
N GLN A 462 8.18 13.67 -47.43
CA GLN A 462 7.80 14.10 -48.76
C GLN A 462 8.97 14.61 -49.62
N ASN A 463 10.13 14.91 -49.04
CA ASN A 463 11.26 15.59 -49.70
C ASN A 463 12.19 14.65 -50.52
N ASN A 464 11.62 13.70 -51.26
CA ASN A 464 12.36 12.74 -52.07
C ASN A 464 12.37 13.11 -53.55
N PHE A 465 13.54 12.99 -54.20
CA PHE A 465 13.68 13.19 -55.64
C PHE A 465 12.79 12.18 -56.39
N ASN A 466 11.90 12.74 -57.20
CA ASN A 466 11.05 12.12 -58.21
C ASN A 466 9.77 11.39 -57.79
N GLN A 467 9.63 10.74 -56.63
CA GLN A 467 8.36 10.06 -56.26
C GLN A 467 8.07 10.00 -54.73
N PRO A 468 7.06 10.73 -54.21
CA PRO A 468 6.56 10.50 -52.86
C PRO A 468 5.88 9.12 -52.79
N SER A 469 6.13 8.38 -51.71
CA SER A 469 5.59 7.02 -51.50
C SER A 469 4.36 7.06 -50.57
N PRO A 470 3.13 7.20 -51.10
CA PRO A 470 1.92 7.09 -50.29
C PRO A 470 1.74 5.66 -49.74
N GLY A 471 1.08 5.54 -48.60
CA GLY A 471 0.73 4.26 -48.00
C GLY A 471 0.63 4.30 -46.48
N GLU A 472 0.52 3.10 -45.91
CA GLU A 472 0.52 2.87 -44.46
C GLU A 472 1.94 2.66 -43.95
N TYR A 473 2.26 3.28 -42.83
CA TYR A 473 3.56 3.19 -42.18
C TYR A 473 3.41 2.92 -40.69
N ILE A 474 4.33 2.13 -40.15
CA ILE A 474 4.42 1.88 -38.71
C ILE A 474 5.18 3.05 -38.08
N MET A 475 4.45 3.97 -37.42
CA MET A 475 5.08 5.09 -36.71
C MET A 475 5.74 4.62 -35.42
N TYR A 476 5.03 3.81 -34.63
CA TYR A 476 5.49 3.29 -33.36
C TYR A 476 5.14 1.80 -33.24
N LYS A 477 6.07 1.04 -32.69
CA LYS A 477 5.91 -0.35 -32.30
C LYS A 477 6.68 -0.60 -31.02
N HIS A 478 6.03 -1.21 -30.04
CA HIS A 478 6.69 -1.64 -28.83
C HIS A 478 7.32 -3.02 -29.02
N ASP A 479 8.60 -3.17 -28.64
CA ASP A 479 9.37 -4.41 -28.84
C ASP A 479 8.97 -5.56 -27.91
N ARG A 480 8.19 -5.29 -26.85
CA ARG A 480 7.77 -6.27 -25.83
C ARG A 480 6.26 -6.33 -25.67
N LEU A 481 5.60 -5.17 -25.57
CA LEU A 481 4.15 -5.11 -25.45
C LEU A 481 3.51 -5.22 -26.84
N PRO A 482 2.33 -5.82 -26.97
CA PRO A 482 1.63 -5.96 -28.25
C PRO A 482 0.96 -4.63 -28.68
N GLN A 483 1.75 -3.56 -28.74
CA GLN A 483 1.30 -2.20 -29.02
C GLN A 483 1.91 -1.70 -30.34
N GLN A 484 1.07 -1.09 -31.20
CA GLN A 484 1.50 -0.58 -32.49
C GLN A 484 0.62 0.60 -32.92
N ILE A 485 1.23 1.62 -33.52
CA ILE A 485 0.56 2.79 -34.07
C ILE A 485 0.98 2.97 -35.52
N ASN A 486 -0.01 2.94 -36.42
CA ASN A 486 0.18 3.14 -37.84
C ASN A 486 -0.43 4.47 -38.27
N ALA A 487 0.26 5.15 -39.18
CA ALA A 487 -0.26 6.33 -39.87
C ALA A 487 -0.40 6.03 -41.36
N PHE A 488 -1.42 6.62 -41.98
CA PHE A 488 -1.64 6.53 -43.41
C PHE A 488 -1.37 7.88 -44.07
N PHE A 489 -0.46 7.89 -45.05
CA PHE A 489 -0.09 9.07 -45.81
C PHE A 489 -0.56 8.95 -47.26
N ARG A 490 -1.14 10.01 -47.81
CA ARG A 490 -1.60 10.07 -49.21
C ARG A 490 -1.18 11.37 -49.88
N LYS A 491 -1.23 11.44 -51.20
CA LYS A 491 -1.05 12.73 -51.90
C LYS A 491 -2.14 13.72 -51.46
N CYS A 492 -1.75 14.95 -51.07
CA CYS A 492 -2.69 15.97 -50.59
C CYS A 492 -3.70 16.38 -51.69
N ASN A 493 -3.20 16.60 -52.91
CA ASN A 493 -3.98 16.94 -54.09
C ASN A 493 -3.17 16.55 -55.34
N ASN A 494 -3.84 16.21 -56.43
CA ASN A 494 -3.24 15.87 -57.72
C ASN A 494 -2.40 17.02 -58.34
N ARG A 495 -2.55 18.25 -57.84
CA ARG A 495 -1.76 19.43 -58.29
C ARG A 495 -0.35 19.51 -57.70
N TYR A 496 -0.08 18.88 -56.56
CA TYR A 496 1.16 19.05 -55.81
C TYR A 496 1.73 17.68 -55.44
N ASN A 497 3.03 17.47 -55.63
CA ASN A 497 3.70 16.21 -55.30
C ASN A 497 4.03 16.12 -53.79
N ALA A 498 3.07 16.47 -52.93
CA ALA A 498 3.19 16.51 -51.47
C ALA A 498 2.31 15.42 -50.83
N LEU A 499 2.81 14.79 -49.77
CA LEU A 499 2.05 13.84 -48.96
C LEU A 499 1.30 14.58 -47.85
N CYS A 500 0.21 14.00 -47.35
CA CYS A 500 -0.61 14.47 -46.25
C CYS A 500 -1.00 13.31 -45.35
N ASN A 501 -1.03 13.56 -44.05
CA ASN A 501 -1.66 12.72 -43.04
C ASN A 501 -3.16 12.50 -43.35
N CYS A 502 -3.64 11.26 -43.36
CA CYS A 502 -5.08 11.00 -43.60
C CYS A 502 -5.71 9.93 -42.71
N GLY A 503 -4.95 9.12 -42.00
CA GLY A 503 -5.51 8.13 -41.09
C GLY A 503 -4.56 7.76 -39.96
N VAL A 504 -5.12 7.38 -38.82
CA VAL A 504 -4.41 6.88 -37.64
C VAL A 504 -5.06 5.56 -37.19
N ALA A 505 -4.25 4.54 -36.95
CA ALA A 505 -4.70 3.28 -36.39
C ALA A 505 -3.82 2.88 -35.19
N ILE A 506 -4.44 2.56 -34.07
CA ILE A 506 -3.80 2.31 -32.78
C ILE A 506 -4.26 0.95 -32.28
N ARG A 507 -3.31 0.05 -32.06
CA ARG A 507 -3.56 -1.31 -31.59
C ARG A 507 -2.88 -1.54 -30.25
N SER A 508 -3.60 -2.19 -29.34
CA SER A 508 -3.09 -2.76 -28.11
C SER A 508 -3.71 -4.14 -27.91
N ALA A 509 -2.88 -5.19 -27.98
CA ALA A 509 -3.31 -6.59 -27.95
C ALA A 509 -4.37 -6.92 -29.03
N ASP A 510 -5.59 -7.23 -28.61
CA ASP A 510 -6.76 -7.51 -29.46
C ASP A 510 -7.68 -6.29 -29.65
N SER A 511 -7.40 -5.20 -28.93
CA SER A 511 -8.11 -3.93 -29.09
C SER A 511 -7.51 -3.07 -30.19
N LEU A 512 -8.38 -2.44 -30.99
CA LEU A 512 -8.01 -1.63 -32.15
C LEU A 512 -8.88 -0.37 -32.21
N PHE A 513 -8.24 0.77 -32.39
CA PHE A 513 -8.88 2.04 -32.69
C PHE A 513 -8.41 2.54 -34.05
N VAL A 514 -9.33 2.89 -34.95
CA VAL A 514 -9.01 3.38 -36.30
C VAL A 514 -9.79 4.66 -36.56
N ALA A 515 -9.08 5.73 -36.86
CA ALA A 515 -9.60 6.97 -37.40
C ALA A 515 -9.11 7.11 -38.84
N ASN A 516 -9.97 6.78 -39.81
CA ASN A 516 -9.65 6.87 -41.22
C ASN A 516 -10.37 8.09 -41.82
N PHE A 517 -9.61 9.00 -42.42
CA PHE A 517 -10.15 10.14 -43.17
C PHE A 517 -9.59 10.22 -44.59
N CYS A 518 -9.01 9.12 -45.07
CA CYS A 518 -8.44 9.03 -46.40
C CYS A 518 -9.54 8.97 -47.48
N GLU A 519 -9.22 9.45 -48.68
CA GLU A 519 -10.01 9.15 -49.87
C GLU A 519 -9.33 8.02 -50.62
N THR A 520 -10.13 7.19 -51.28
CA THR A 520 -9.66 6.02 -52.00
C THR A 520 -10.36 5.88 -53.34
N LEU A 521 -9.77 5.16 -54.28
CA LEU A 521 -10.41 4.79 -55.54
C LEU A 521 -10.99 3.39 -55.41
N TYR A 522 -12.30 3.30 -55.25
CA TYR A 522 -13.00 2.02 -55.18
C TYR A 522 -13.82 1.82 -56.44
N LYS A 523 -13.51 0.74 -57.18
CA LYS A 523 -14.14 0.40 -58.47
C LYS A 523 -14.14 1.55 -59.49
N GLY A 524 -13.02 2.26 -59.61
CA GLY A 524 -12.85 3.37 -60.56
C GLY A 524 -13.54 4.68 -60.17
N GLN A 525 -14.11 4.77 -58.96
CA GLN A 525 -14.72 5.99 -58.45
C GLN A 525 -14.02 6.45 -57.17
N ARG A 526 -13.80 7.76 -57.05
CA ARG A 526 -13.23 8.37 -55.84
C ARG A 526 -14.27 8.29 -54.72
N ARG A 527 -13.95 7.54 -53.67
CA ARG A 527 -14.75 7.36 -52.46
C ARG A 527 -14.04 8.01 -51.28
N VAL A 528 -14.81 8.71 -50.46
CA VAL A 528 -14.35 9.22 -49.18
C VAL A 528 -14.53 8.10 -48.15
N ASN A 529 -13.44 7.60 -47.56
CA ASN A 529 -13.45 6.48 -46.62
C ASN A 529 -13.35 6.99 -45.18
N ARG A 530 -14.28 7.87 -44.79
CA ARG A 530 -14.28 8.55 -43.49
C ARG A 530 -15.03 7.74 -42.44
N TYR A 531 -14.31 7.23 -41.46
CA TYR A 531 -14.89 6.56 -40.30
C TYR A 531 -13.96 6.64 -39.09
N VAL A 532 -14.55 6.65 -37.90
CA VAL A 532 -13.86 6.38 -36.64
C VAL A 532 -14.52 5.15 -36.04
N ALA A 533 -13.71 4.13 -35.77
CA ALA A 533 -14.18 2.84 -35.27
C ALA A 533 -13.27 2.35 -34.15
N SER A 534 -13.88 1.79 -33.11
CA SER A 534 -13.20 1.12 -32.01
C SER A 534 -13.70 -0.32 -31.89
N TRP A 535 -12.75 -1.24 -31.78
CA TRP A 535 -12.97 -2.62 -31.39
C TRP A 535 -12.27 -2.80 -30.05
N LEU A 536 -13.02 -2.65 -28.96
CA LEU A 536 -12.49 -2.78 -27.61
C LEU A 536 -12.89 -4.16 -27.08
N CYS A 537 -11.89 -4.95 -26.70
CA CYS A 537 -12.14 -6.28 -26.12
C CYS A 537 -12.29 -6.21 -24.59
N ASP A 538 -11.80 -5.13 -23.99
CA ASP A 538 -12.02 -4.66 -22.63
C ASP A 538 -11.82 -3.13 -22.58
N ASP A 539 -12.26 -2.48 -21.50
CA ASP A 539 -12.09 -1.04 -21.28
C ASP A 539 -10.64 -0.69 -20.83
N GLN A 540 -9.73 -1.64 -20.98
CA GLN A 540 -8.45 -1.73 -20.28
C GLN A 540 -7.24 -1.67 -21.24
N ASN A 541 -7.44 -2.00 -22.51
CA ASN A 541 -6.37 -1.98 -23.50
C ASN A 541 -6.19 -0.64 -24.21
N LEU A 542 -7.22 0.22 -24.26
CA LEU A 542 -7.20 1.56 -24.89
C LEU A 542 -8.16 2.51 -24.16
N ILE A 543 -7.64 3.64 -23.64
CA ILE A 543 -8.49 4.73 -23.11
C ILE A 543 -8.61 5.80 -24.19
N ILE A 544 -9.83 6.16 -24.59
CA ILE A 544 -10.07 7.11 -25.68
C ILE A 544 -10.83 8.31 -25.13
N GLU A 545 -10.18 9.47 -25.15
CA GLU A 545 -10.78 10.78 -24.87
C GLU A 545 -11.05 11.51 -26.20
N GLU A 546 -12.29 11.95 -26.42
CA GLU A 546 -12.70 12.71 -27.60
C GLU A 546 -13.06 14.14 -27.18
N ASN A 547 -12.50 15.14 -27.86
CA ASN A 547 -12.88 16.53 -27.71
C ASN A 547 -13.06 17.17 -29.10
N GLY A 548 -14.26 17.02 -29.65
CA GLY A 548 -14.63 17.54 -30.97
C GLY A 548 -13.83 16.89 -32.12
N ASN A 549 -12.85 17.59 -32.68
CA ASN A 549 -12.01 17.08 -33.76
C ASN A 549 -10.63 16.55 -33.29
N GLN A 550 -10.43 16.50 -31.97
CA GLN A 550 -9.22 15.99 -31.35
C GLN A 550 -9.50 14.70 -30.60
N TYR A 551 -8.58 13.76 -30.72
CA TYR A 551 -8.59 12.50 -30.00
C TYR A 551 -7.31 12.39 -29.19
N LYS A 552 -7.44 11.89 -27.96
CA LYS A 552 -6.32 11.46 -27.13
C LYS A 552 -6.55 10.01 -26.75
N VAL A 553 -5.66 9.15 -27.19
CA VAL A 553 -5.71 7.71 -26.94
C VAL A 553 -4.53 7.32 -26.07
N GLN A 554 -4.77 6.66 -24.96
CA GLN A 554 -3.74 6.19 -24.05
C GLN A 554 -3.58 4.67 -24.11
N LEU A 555 -2.33 4.23 -24.22
CA LEU A 555 -1.91 2.83 -24.20
C LEU A 555 -1.63 2.34 -22.77
N PRO A 556 -1.66 1.01 -22.52
CA PRO A 556 -1.36 0.43 -21.19
C PRO A 556 0.08 0.59 -20.72
N SER A 557 0.99 1.05 -21.59
CA SER A 557 2.34 1.47 -21.22
C SER A 557 2.38 2.87 -20.61
N GLY A 558 1.29 3.63 -20.70
CA GLY A 558 1.24 5.06 -20.44
C GLY A 558 1.58 5.93 -21.65
N THR A 559 1.94 5.34 -22.80
CA THR A 559 2.16 6.09 -24.06
C THR A 559 0.87 6.79 -24.47
N GLN A 560 0.94 8.07 -24.84
CA GLN A 560 -0.21 8.86 -25.24
C GLN A 560 -0.13 9.23 -26.73
N VAL A 561 -1.21 9.00 -27.46
CA VAL A 561 -1.36 9.41 -28.86
C VAL A 561 -2.40 10.52 -28.93
N HIS A 562 -1.99 11.70 -29.36
CA HIS A 562 -2.87 12.82 -29.62
C HIS A 562 -2.91 13.08 -31.12
N PHE A 563 -4.11 13.19 -31.70
CA PHE A 563 -4.23 13.60 -33.09
C PHE A 563 -5.45 14.48 -33.29
N SER A 564 -5.37 15.37 -34.29
CA SER A 564 -6.44 16.26 -34.69
C SER A 564 -6.79 16.03 -36.16
N HIS A 565 -8.06 16.16 -36.51
CA HIS A 565 -8.51 16.06 -37.89
C HIS A 565 -9.35 17.28 -38.29
N GLY A 566 -9.52 17.51 -39.58
CA GLY A 566 -10.27 18.67 -40.04
C GLY A 566 -10.15 18.90 -41.53
N LYS A 567 -10.76 20.01 -41.95
CA LYS A 567 -10.78 20.47 -43.33
C LYS A 567 -9.72 21.56 -43.53
N VAL A 568 -8.75 21.29 -44.38
CA VAL A 568 -7.83 22.30 -44.91
C VAL A 568 -8.21 22.55 -46.36
N TYR A 569 -9.00 23.61 -46.57
CA TYR A 569 -9.54 24.02 -47.88
C TYR A 569 -10.23 22.87 -48.65
N ASP A 570 -9.60 22.30 -49.67
CA ASP A 570 -10.17 21.27 -50.56
C ASP A 570 -9.97 19.83 -50.04
N PHE A 571 -9.23 19.64 -48.94
CA PHE A 571 -8.86 18.34 -48.41
C PHE A 571 -9.32 18.19 -46.97
N TYR A 572 -9.80 16.99 -46.63
CA TYR A 572 -10.08 16.59 -45.26
C TYR A 572 -9.12 15.46 -44.88
N GLY A 573 -8.54 15.54 -43.69
CA GLY A 573 -7.60 14.54 -43.20
C GLY A 573 -7.15 14.81 -41.78
N VAL A 574 -6.03 14.20 -41.41
CA VAL A 574 -5.41 14.35 -40.09
C VAL A 574 -4.37 15.47 -40.19
N HIS A 575 -4.31 16.36 -39.22
CA HIS A 575 -3.46 17.55 -39.24
C HIS A 575 -2.19 17.38 -38.41
N SER A 576 -2.33 16.68 -37.28
CA SER A 576 -1.24 16.32 -36.41
C SER A 576 -1.46 14.93 -35.88
N ILE A 577 -0.40 14.13 -35.85
CA ILE A 577 -0.28 12.88 -35.11
C ILE A 577 0.90 13.07 -34.17
N GLN A 578 0.66 13.08 -32.87
CA GLN A 578 1.71 13.21 -31.85
C GLN A 578 1.67 11.98 -30.92
N ILE A 579 2.80 11.31 -30.79
CA ILE A 579 3.01 10.17 -29.91
C ILE A 579 3.98 10.61 -28.82
N THR A 580 3.51 10.59 -27.59
CA THR A 580 4.28 10.95 -26.39
C THR A 580 4.66 9.66 -25.67
N PRO A 581 5.97 9.34 -25.54
CA PRO A 581 6.41 8.13 -24.90
C PRO A 581 6.21 8.19 -23.38
N SER A 582 6.08 7.01 -22.78
CA SER A 582 6.13 6.76 -21.36
C SER A 582 7.53 6.33 -20.92
N ILE A 583 7.77 6.27 -19.61
CA ILE A 583 9.01 5.70 -19.06
C ILE A 583 9.16 4.22 -19.44
N LEU A 584 8.05 3.49 -19.63
CA LEU A 584 8.07 2.07 -20.00
C LEU A 584 8.52 1.81 -21.44
N ASP A 585 8.48 2.83 -22.29
CA ASP A 585 8.93 2.77 -23.68
C ASP A 585 10.47 2.83 -23.83
N SER A 586 11.18 3.16 -22.75
CA SER A 586 12.64 3.36 -22.77
C SER A 586 13.36 2.11 -23.29
N ASP A 587 14.16 2.28 -24.35
CA ASP A 587 14.90 1.24 -25.09
C ASP A 587 14.01 0.16 -25.74
N LEU A 588 12.69 0.36 -25.85
CA LEU A 588 11.73 -0.68 -26.27
C LEU A 588 10.82 -0.24 -27.42
N THR A 589 11.24 0.78 -28.17
CA THR A 589 10.48 1.38 -29.28
C THR A 589 11.18 1.22 -30.61
N SER A 590 10.38 1.00 -31.64
CA SER A 590 10.78 0.86 -33.03
C SER A 590 9.76 1.53 -33.95
N GLY A 591 10.11 1.79 -35.22
CA GLY A 591 9.24 2.45 -36.21
C GLY A 591 9.81 3.79 -36.71
N LEU A 592 8.99 4.57 -37.41
CA LEU A 592 9.38 5.91 -37.86
C LEU A 592 9.73 6.87 -36.71
N CYS A 593 9.23 6.62 -35.50
CA CYS A 593 9.53 7.38 -34.30
C CYS A 593 10.91 7.10 -33.69
N GLY A 594 11.63 6.10 -34.20
CA GLY A 594 12.96 5.71 -33.71
C GLY A 594 12.95 5.04 -32.34
N ARG A 595 14.12 5.00 -31.71
CA ARG A 595 14.33 4.39 -30.39
C ARG A 595 14.35 5.47 -29.32
N TYR A 596 13.42 5.39 -28.39
CA TYR A 596 13.41 6.25 -27.22
C TYR A 596 14.45 5.77 -26.20
N ASN A 597 15.64 6.37 -26.21
CA ASN A 597 16.77 5.95 -25.37
C ASN A 597 17.72 7.10 -24.95
N ASN A 598 17.36 8.36 -25.24
CA ASN A 598 18.19 9.54 -25.00
C ASN A 598 19.54 9.55 -25.76
N LYS A 599 19.63 8.86 -26.91
CA LYS A 599 20.81 8.85 -27.77
C LYS A 599 20.45 9.27 -29.19
N ASN A 600 21.14 10.29 -29.68
CA ASN A 600 21.05 10.64 -31.09
C ASN A 600 21.92 9.67 -31.91
N GLY A 601 21.35 9.11 -32.97
CA GLY A 601 22.11 8.36 -33.98
C GLY A 601 21.76 6.88 -34.13
N ASP A 602 20.85 6.32 -33.32
CA ASP A 602 20.29 4.98 -33.54
C ASP A 602 18.77 5.00 -33.76
N ASP A 603 18.22 6.16 -34.11
CA ASP A 603 16.78 6.32 -34.39
C ASP A 603 16.38 5.85 -35.78
N PHE A 604 17.27 6.02 -36.76
CA PHE A 604 17.02 5.72 -38.16
C PHE A 604 17.47 4.29 -38.48
N ILE A 605 16.88 3.31 -37.80
CA ILE A 605 17.17 1.89 -38.02
C ILE A 605 16.19 1.31 -39.04
N ASP A 606 16.73 0.74 -40.12
CA ASP A 606 15.94 0.01 -41.11
C ASP A 606 15.27 -1.22 -40.48
N ARG A 607 14.00 -1.45 -40.80
CA ARG A 607 13.21 -2.61 -40.32
C ARG A 607 13.89 -3.97 -40.55
N THR A 608 14.71 -4.09 -41.60
CA THR A 608 15.33 -5.34 -42.04
C THR A 608 16.85 -5.42 -41.81
N ARG A 609 17.53 -4.33 -41.42
CA ARG A 609 19.00 -4.29 -41.26
C ARG A 609 19.44 -3.44 -40.05
N PRO A 610 19.67 -4.06 -38.88
CA PRO A 610 19.86 -3.34 -37.62
C PRO A 610 21.27 -2.75 -37.35
N LEU A 611 22.18 -2.65 -38.34
CA LEU A 611 23.62 -2.41 -38.05
C LEU A 611 24.32 -1.24 -38.76
N ASN A 612 23.66 -0.51 -39.67
CA ASN A 612 24.26 0.70 -40.26
C ASN A 612 23.49 1.93 -39.81
N VAL A 613 24.09 2.73 -38.93
CA VAL A 613 23.61 4.07 -38.56
C VAL A 613 23.49 4.93 -39.81
N ILE A 614 22.27 5.39 -40.08
CA ILE A 614 21.92 6.21 -41.25
C ILE A 614 22.26 7.67 -40.93
N ASN A 615 22.99 8.35 -41.83
CA ASN A 615 23.32 9.76 -41.66
C ASN A 615 22.12 10.63 -42.07
N VAL A 616 21.54 11.35 -41.11
CA VAL A 616 20.38 12.26 -41.29
C VAL A 616 20.67 13.44 -42.25
N GLY A 617 21.91 13.61 -42.69
CA GLY A 617 22.29 14.58 -43.74
C GLY A 617 22.22 14.03 -45.17
N VAL A 618 22.01 12.73 -45.36
CA VAL A 618 22.03 12.05 -46.66
C VAL A 618 20.59 11.66 -47.05
N ARG A 619 20.05 12.31 -48.08
CA ARG A 619 18.63 12.19 -48.48
C ARG A 619 18.19 10.77 -48.82
N ASP A 620 19.01 10.01 -49.57
CA ASP A 620 18.71 8.63 -49.98
C ASP A 620 18.57 7.66 -48.79
N ASP A 621 19.24 7.99 -47.70
CA ASP A 621 19.39 7.19 -46.50
C ASP A 621 18.11 7.30 -45.63
N ILE A 622 17.52 8.50 -45.53
CA ILE A 622 16.21 8.74 -44.87
C ILE A 622 15.07 8.07 -45.64
N TRP A 623 15.11 8.09 -46.98
CA TRP A 623 14.10 7.41 -47.80
C TRP A 623 14.12 5.90 -47.58
N ARG A 624 15.31 5.29 -47.57
CA ARG A 624 15.46 3.85 -47.31
C ARG A 624 14.88 3.48 -45.95
N PHE A 625 15.19 4.27 -44.93
CA PHE A 625 14.62 4.14 -43.59
C PHE A 625 13.09 4.16 -43.63
N ALA A 626 12.51 5.24 -44.14
CA ALA A 626 11.07 5.41 -44.15
C ALA A 626 10.38 4.28 -44.92
N LYS A 627 10.88 3.94 -46.11
CA LYS A 627 10.35 2.87 -46.94
C LYS A 627 10.43 1.49 -46.26
N SER A 628 11.45 1.23 -45.45
CA SER A 628 11.57 -0.04 -44.71
C SER A 628 10.44 -0.23 -43.67
N TRP A 629 9.85 0.87 -43.20
CA TRP A 629 8.74 0.88 -42.23
C TRP A 629 7.36 1.01 -42.88
N LYS A 630 7.29 1.01 -44.22
CA LYS A 630 6.03 0.92 -44.97
C LYS A 630 5.43 -0.49 -44.80
N VAL A 631 4.10 -0.56 -44.74
CA VAL A 631 3.35 -1.82 -44.65
C VAL A 631 3.11 -2.37 -46.05
N ASP A 632 3.59 -3.59 -46.31
CA ASP A 632 3.58 -4.22 -47.65
C ASP A 632 2.53 -5.35 -47.79
N GLY A 633 1.54 -5.48 -46.89
CA GLY A 633 0.51 -6.53 -46.97
C GLY A 633 -0.68 -6.37 -46.02
N THR A 634 -1.76 -7.13 -46.29
CA THR A 634 -3.03 -7.05 -45.52
C THR A 634 -2.96 -7.58 -44.10
N ASP A 635 -1.98 -8.44 -43.79
CA ASP A 635 -1.84 -9.10 -42.49
C ASP A 635 -1.15 -8.22 -41.43
N GLU A 636 -0.42 -7.19 -41.88
CA GLU A 636 0.24 -6.20 -41.02
C GLU A 636 -0.51 -4.86 -40.95
N SER A 637 -1.45 -4.63 -41.88
CA SER A 637 -2.25 -3.42 -41.95
C SER A 637 -3.27 -3.36 -40.81
N LEU A 638 -3.25 -2.25 -40.07
CA LEU A 638 -4.23 -1.99 -39.02
C LEU A 638 -5.53 -1.36 -39.57
N PHE A 639 -5.53 -0.96 -40.84
CA PHE A 639 -6.71 -0.42 -41.54
C PHE A 639 -7.42 -1.47 -42.41
N SER A 640 -6.92 -2.72 -42.44
CA SER A 640 -7.48 -3.81 -43.22
C SER A 640 -8.85 -4.26 -42.68
N ILE A 641 -9.89 -4.13 -43.50
CA ILE A 641 -11.28 -4.53 -43.16
C ILE A 641 -11.42 -6.06 -43.07
N THR A 642 -10.54 -6.81 -43.74
CA THR A 642 -10.51 -8.29 -43.76
C THR A 642 -9.48 -8.88 -42.81
N GLY A 643 -8.62 -8.04 -42.21
CA GLY A 643 -7.50 -8.45 -41.37
C GLY A 643 -8.00 -9.19 -40.13
N LYS A 644 -7.71 -10.48 -40.04
CA LYS A 644 -7.80 -11.20 -38.77
C LYS A 644 -6.61 -10.75 -37.93
N LEU A 645 -6.82 -9.85 -36.99
CA LEU A 645 -5.81 -9.57 -36.00
C LEU A 645 -5.57 -10.87 -35.20
N PRO A 646 -4.38 -11.49 -35.24
CA PRO A 646 -4.13 -12.66 -34.42
C PRO A 646 -4.28 -12.25 -32.94
N PRO A 647 -5.01 -13.03 -32.12
CA PRO A 647 -5.17 -12.73 -30.71
C PRO A 647 -3.81 -12.84 -30.03
N LEU A 648 -3.29 -11.71 -29.55
CA LEU A 648 -2.12 -11.67 -28.69
C LEU A 648 -2.64 -11.72 -27.25
N LYS A 649 -2.74 -12.92 -26.67
CA LYS A 649 -2.97 -13.07 -25.23
C LYS A 649 -1.73 -12.59 -24.50
N TYR A 650 -1.76 -11.36 -24.02
CA TYR A 650 -0.76 -10.82 -23.12
C TYR A 650 -1.42 -10.63 -21.75
N PHE A 651 -0.78 -11.15 -20.70
CA PHE A 651 -1.15 -10.82 -19.34
C PHE A 651 -0.37 -9.56 -18.97
N LEU A 652 -0.99 -8.39 -19.14
CA LEU A 652 -0.50 -7.19 -18.47
C LEU A 652 -0.40 -7.53 -16.98
N GLN A 653 0.75 -7.23 -16.38
CA GLN A 653 0.91 -7.37 -14.95
C GLN A 653 0.00 -6.30 -14.31
N GLU A 654 -1.21 -6.69 -13.93
CA GLU A 654 -2.21 -5.78 -13.37
C GLU A 654 -1.71 -5.24 -12.04
N TYR A 655 -1.47 -3.94 -12.01
CA TYR A 655 -1.23 -3.21 -10.79
C TYR A 655 -2.54 -2.59 -10.30
N CYS A 656 -2.71 -2.47 -9.00
CA CYS A 656 -3.97 -2.15 -8.35
C CYS A 656 -3.73 -1.13 -7.25
N THR A 657 -4.76 -0.32 -6.99
CA THR A 657 -4.85 0.53 -5.82
C THR A 657 -5.57 -0.23 -4.71
N CYS A 658 -5.05 -0.15 -3.49
CA CYS A 658 -5.62 -0.86 -2.34
C CYS A 658 -6.29 0.15 -1.42
N ASN A 659 -7.63 0.23 -1.48
CA ASN A 659 -8.40 1.21 -0.71
C ASN A 659 -8.76 0.72 0.68
N THR A 660 -8.49 1.56 1.69
CA THR A 660 -9.02 1.34 3.04
C THR A 660 -10.51 1.68 3.09
N PRO A 661 -11.41 0.76 3.51
CA PRO A 661 -12.85 1.01 3.51
C PRO A 661 -13.21 2.25 4.32
N GLN A 662 -14.17 3.06 3.86
CA GLN A 662 -14.59 4.31 4.51
C GLN A 662 -14.91 4.14 6.01
N ASN A 663 -15.45 2.98 6.42
CA ASN A 663 -15.84 2.67 7.80
C ASN A 663 -14.78 1.91 8.63
N GLY A 664 -13.51 1.92 8.24
CA GLY A 664 -12.35 1.81 9.14
C GLY A 664 -12.15 0.59 10.06
N ARG A 665 -13.06 -0.39 10.20
CA ARG A 665 -12.89 -1.47 11.18
C ARG A 665 -13.40 -2.88 10.82
N ASP A 666 -14.04 -3.13 9.67
CA ASP A 666 -14.77 -4.40 9.52
C ASP A 666 -14.69 -5.16 8.20
N ASN A 667 -14.06 -4.60 7.16
CA ASN A 667 -13.99 -5.23 5.83
C ASN A 667 -12.55 -5.28 5.28
N PRO A 668 -12.20 -6.32 4.49
CA PRO A 668 -10.95 -6.37 3.73
C PRO A 668 -10.83 -5.13 2.81
N PRO A 669 -9.60 -4.72 2.44
CA PRO A 669 -9.40 -3.62 1.52
C PRO A 669 -10.11 -3.90 0.20
N ILE A 670 -10.81 -2.89 -0.32
CA ILE A 670 -11.38 -2.95 -1.67
C ILE A 670 -10.24 -2.60 -2.61
N TYR A 671 -9.83 -3.56 -3.43
CA TYR A 671 -8.81 -3.32 -4.43
C TYR A 671 -9.46 -2.94 -5.76
N THR A 672 -8.92 -1.92 -6.39
CA THR A 672 -9.32 -1.51 -7.73
C THR A 672 -8.15 -1.81 -8.66
N CYS A 673 -8.20 -2.97 -9.30
CA CYS A 673 -7.27 -3.34 -10.35
C CYS A 673 -7.80 -2.78 -11.66
N LEU A 674 -7.44 -1.54 -11.95
CA LEU A 674 -7.48 -1.06 -13.32
C LEU A 674 -6.12 -1.45 -13.89
N SER A 675 -6.06 -2.21 -14.98
CA SER A 675 -4.85 -2.26 -15.82
C SER A 675 -4.45 -0.86 -16.34
N ASN A 676 -5.35 0.13 -16.17
CA ASN A 676 -5.15 1.57 -16.30
C ASN A 676 -4.75 2.27 -14.98
N SER A 677 -4.23 1.57 -13.96
CA SER A 677 -3.81 2.22 -12.69
C SER A 677 -2.75 3.31 -12.91
N GLU A 678 -2.16 3.36 -14.11
CA GLU A 678 -1.25 4.40 -14.58
C GLU A 678 -1.96 5.75 -14.82
N VAL A 679 -3.27 5.83 -15.07
CA VAL A 679 -3.98 7.12 -15.24
C VAL A 679 -5.42 7.09 -14.74
N ASN A 680 -5.66 7.78 -13.63
CA ASN A 680 -6.96 8.38 -13.35
C ASN A 680 -6.74 9.89 -13.14
N THR A 681 -7.00 10.71 -14.15
CA THR A 681 -7.08 12.16 -13.94
C THR A 681 -8.40 12.50 -13.26
N CYS A 682 -8.39 13.49 -12.35
CA CYS A 682 -9.60 13.96 -11.69
C CYS A 682 -10.62 14.47 -12.72
N GLY A 683 -11.79 13.82 -12.75
CA GLY A 683 -12.96 14.28 -13.47
C GLY A 683 -12.95 13.93 -14.97
N GLN A 684 -13.31 12.70 -15.30
CA GLN A 684 -13.84 12.39 -16.62
C GLN A 684 -15.25 11.82 -16.47
N THR A 685 -16.22 12.66 -16.79
CA THR A 685 -17.53 12.19 -17.20
C THR A 685 -17.36 11.45 -18.52
N GLN A 686 -17.64 10.15 -18.53
CA GLN A 686 -17.93 9.44 -19.77
C GLN A 686 -19.02 10.24 -20.49
N THR A 687 -18.67 10.85 -21.61
CA THR A 687 -19.63 11.47 -22.50
C THR A 687 -20.00 10.45 -23.56
N ASP A 688 -21.29 10.34 -23.87
CA ASP A 688 -21.78 9.47 -24.95
C ASP A 688 -21.07 9.84 -26.26
N GLN A 689 -20.21 8.94 -26.73
CA GLN A 689 -19.35 9.10 -27.91
C GLN A 689 -20.15 8.83 -29.20
N SER A 690 -19.83 9.56 -30.27
CA SER A 690 -20.32 9.30 -31.64
C SER A 690 -19.50 8.24 -32.38
N VAL A 691 -18.72 7.45 -31.65
CA VAL A 691 -17.80 6.43 -32.18
C VAL A 691 -18.56 5.10 -32.35
N TYR A 692 -18.35 4.43 -33.49
CA TYR A 692 -18.85 3.07 -33.68
C TYR A 692 -18.07 2.10 -32.79
N HIS A 693 -18.74 1.56 -31.76
CA HIS A 693 -18.19 0.53 -30.88
C HIS A 693 -18.62 -0.85 -31.38
N ALA A 694 -17.66 -1.72 -31.69
CA ALA A 694 -17.92 -3.12 -31.97
C ALA A 694 -17.45 -4.00 -30.80
N SER A 695 -18.37 -4.81 -30.25
CA SER A 695 -18.03 -5.84 -29.26
C SER A 695 -17.13 -6.90 -29.89
N CYS A 696 -16.02 -7.23 -29.24
CA CYS A 696 -15.16 -8.33 -29.69
C CYS A 696 -15.94 -9.64 -29.74
N LEU A 697 -16.22 -10.13 -30.96
CA LEU A 697 -16.80 -11.44 -31.17
C LEU A 697 -15.77 -12.48 -30.75
N THR A 698 -16.14 -13.29 -29.77
CA THR A 698 -15.56 -14.62 -29.53
C THR A 698 -15.73 -15.46 -30.80
N SER A 699 -14.81 -15.27 -31.74
CA SER A 699 -14.72 -16.04 -32.98
C SER A 699 -14.17 -17.43 -32.70
N SER A 700 -14.93 -18.22 -31.95
CA SER A 700 -14.88 -19.66 -32.11
C SER A 700 -15.53 -20.00 -33.45
N TYR A 701 -14.69 -20.26 -34.45
CA TYR A 701 -14.84 -21.37 -35.40
C TYR A 701 -16.26 -21.82 -35.79
N ARG A 702 -17.14 -20.92 -36.24
CA ARG A 702 -18.35 -21.35 -36.97
C ARG A 702 -18.46 -20.62 -38.29
N SER A 703 -18.18 -21.38 -39.34
CA SER A 703 -18.71 -21.17 -40.68
C SER A 703 -20.18 -20.71 -40.60
N LYS A 704 -20.51 -19.66 -41.36
CA LYS A 704 -21.88 -19.20 -41.57
C LYS A 704 -22.78 -20.41 -41.84
N ARG A 705 -23.66 -20.73 -40.90
CA ARG A 705 -24.90 -21.46 -41.21
C ARG A 705 -26.05 -20.48 -41.02
N ASP A 706 -26.96 -20.54 -41.97
CA ASP A 706 -28.26 -19.90 -41.96
C ASP A 706 -28.95 -20.08 -40.60
N VAL A 707 -29.10 -18.99 -39.85
CA VAL A 707 -30.02 -18.90 -38.73
C VAL A 707 -30.70 -17.54 -38.81
N SER A 708 -32.02 -17.59 -38.81
CA SER A 708 -32.99 -16.58 -39.23
C SER A 708 -33.43 -15.61 -38.14
N ASP A 709 -32.60 -15.34 -37.13
CA ASP A 709 -32.95 -14.42 -36.04
C ASP A 709 -31.86 -13.35 -35.89
N ILE A 710 -32.10 -12.21 -36.56
CA ILE A 710 -31.27 -11.01 -36.55
C ILE A 710 -31.56 -10.25 -35.25
N GLU A 711 -30.79 -10.53 -34.20
CA GLU A 711 -30.56 -9.57 -33.12
C GLU A 711 -29.61 -8.47 -33.61
N ASP A 712 -29.89 -7.24 -33.19
CA ASP A 712 -29.40 -5.96 -33.73
C ASP A 712 -27.88 -5.92 -34.01
N ILE A 713 -27.51 -6.08 -35.28
CA ILE A 713 -26.18 -5.67 -35.76
C ILE A 713 -26.25 -4.16 -35.98
N ASP A 714 -25.70 -3.37 -35.05
CA ASP A 714 -25.39 -1.96 -35.31
C ASP A 714 -24.61 -1.86 -36.61
N GLU A 715 -25.13 -1.08 -37.56
CA GLU A 715 -24.53 -0.92 -38.87
C GLU A 715 -23.09 -0.42 -38.77
N LYS A 716 -22.18 -1.15 -39.39
CA LYS A 716 -20.82 -0.67 -39.63
C LYS A 716 -20.87 0.45 -40.67
N PRO A 717 -20.10 1.54 -40.49
CA PRO A 717 -19.92 2.52 -41.56
C PRO A 717 -19.44 1.81 -42.84
N PRO A 718 -19.78 2.30 -44.04
CA PRO A 718 -19.25 1.75 -45.28
C PRO A 718 -17.73 1.96 -45.30
N MET A 719 -17.00 0.90 -44.95
CA MET A 719 -15.55 0.86 -44.98
C MET A 719 -15.13 0.34 -46.36
N PHE A 720 -14.41 1.16 -47.11
CA PHE A 720 -13.84 0.76 -48.40
C PHE A 720 -12.40 0.26 -48.20
N PRO A 721 -11.95 -0.79 -48.91
CA PRO A 721 -10.54 -1.15 -48.93
C PRO A 721 -9.71 0.06 -49.37
N MET A 722 -8.61 0.33 -48.68
CA MET A 722 -7.70 1.38 -49.09
C MET A 722 -6.96 0.93 -50.35
N TYR A 723 -7.32 1.52 -51.48
CA TYR A 723 -6.59 1.40 -52.73
C TYR A 723 -5.49 2.45 -52.80
N ILE A 724 -4.25 2.00 -52.90
CA ILE A 724 -3.09 2.84 -53.24
C ILE A 724 -2.93 2.70 -54.76
N GLU A 725 -2.99 3.81 -55.50
CA GLU A 725 -2.62 3.79 -56.92
C GLU A 725 -1.18 3.28 -57.04
N PRO A 726 -0.90 2.31 -57.94
CA PRO A 726 0.48 1.90 -58.23
C PRO A 726 1.32 3.13 -58.57
N ASP A 727 2.57 3.18 -58.11
CA ASP A 727 3.52 4.21 -58.54
C ASP A 727 3.62 4.13 -60.08
N GLU A 728 2.97 5.06 -60.79
CA GLU A 728 3.13 5.13 -62.24
C GLU A 728 4.59 5.47 -62.55
N ASP A 729 5.22 4.69 -63.43
CA ASP A 729 6.54 4.92 -64.03
C ASP A 729 6.52 6.16 -64.96
N HIS A 730 5.98 7.29 -64.49
CA HIS A 730 6.08 8.55 -65.18
C HIS A 730 7.49 9.11 -64.97
N VAL A 731 8.23 9.17 -66.08
CA VAL A 731 9.47 9.91 -66.23
C VAL A 731 9.26 11.30 -65.64
N ALA A 732 9.86 11.53 -64.47
CA ALA A 732 9.78 12.80 -63.77
C ALA A 732 10.32 13.90 -64.70
N SER A 733 9.44 14.68 -65.32
CA SER A 733 9.84 16.02 -65.74
C SER A 733 10.29 16.74 -64.46
N GLU A 734 11.47 17.35 -64.48
CA GLU A 734 12.04 18.10 -63.36
C GLU A 734 11.05 19.16 -62.83
N ILE A 735 10.13 18.78 -61.95
CA ILE A 735 9.35 19.74 -61.18
C ILE A 735 10.27 20.14 -60.05
N ALA A 736 11.02 21.22 -60.27
CA ALA A 736 11.86 21.82 -59.25
C ALA A 736 11.01 22.07 -57.98
N PHE A 737 11.42 21.48 -56.85
CA PHE A 737 11.01 21.91 -55.51
C PHE A 737 11.62 23.29 -55.23
N GLY A 738 11.09 24.30 -55.91
CA GLY A 738 11.44 25.70 -55.77
C GLY A 738 10.21 26.50 -55.36
N TRP A 739 10.45 27.76 -54.99
CA TRP A 739 9.37 28.68 -54.63
C TRP A 739 8.36 28.85 -55.77
N LYS A 740 7.07 28.81 -55.44
CA LYS A 740 5.95 28.93 -56.37
C LYS A 740 5.12 30.18 -56.05
N ASN A 741 4.30 30.62 -57.02
CA ASN A 741 3.32 31.71 -56.84
C ASN A 741 3.88 33.03 -56.30
N GLY A 742 5.16 33.33 -56.55
CA GLY A 742 5.79 34.58 -56.12
C GLY A 742 6.25 34.61 -54.66
N PHE A 743 6.15 33.49 -53.93
CA PHE A 743 6.79 33.37 -52.62
C PHE A 743 8.31 33.32 -52.75
N THR A 744 9.01 33.72 -51.70
CA THR A 744 10.47 33.59 -51.53
C THR A 744 10.75 33.24 -50.08
N ASP A 745 11.99 32.82 -49.79
CA ASP A 745 12.41 32.52 -48.40
C ASP A 745 12.18 33.70 -47.47
N GLU A 746 12.47 34.92 -47.93
CA GLU A 746 12.26 36.15 -47.17
C GLU A 746 10.77 36.43 -46.91
N ILE A 747 9.92 36.31 -47.93
CA ILE A 747 8.47 36.54 -47.80
C ILE A 747 7.85 35.52 -46.84
N ALA A 748 8.17 34.24 -47.01
CA ALA A 748 7.66 33.17 -46.16
C ALA A 748 8.15 33.33 -44.71
N ARG A 749 9.45 33.60 -44.51
CA ARG A 749 10.03 33.83 -43.19
C ARG A 749 9.37 34.98 -42.45
N ASN A 750 9.21 36.13 -43.10
CA ASN A 750 8.55 37.29 -42.49
C ASN A 750 7.10 36.96 -42.11
N LYS A 751 6.36 36.32 -43.02
CA LYS A 751 4.95 35.96 -42.79
C LYS A 751 4.77 34.96 -41.64
N CYS A 752 5.57 33.90 -41.61
CA CYS A 752 5.56 32.92 -40.52
C CYS A 752 5.97 33.58 -39.18
N GLN A 753 7.07 34.33 -39.15
CA GLN A 753 7.54 34.97 -37.91
C GLN A 753 6.53 35.99 -37.35
N GLU A 754 5.92 36.82 -38.20
CA GLU A 754 4.88 37.75 -37.77
C GLU A 754 3.65 37.04 -37.21
N ALA A 755 3.22 35.94 -37.82
CA ALA A 755 2.07 35.18 -37.36
C ALA A 755 2.32 34.54 -35.98
N PHE A 756 3.49 33.94 -35.78
CA PHE A 756 3.90 33.44 -34.47
C PHE A 756 3.98 34.56 -33.43
N ALA A 757 4.60 35.70 -33.76
CA ALA A 757 4.74 36.83 -32.84
C ALA A 757 3.39 37.44 -32.41
N LYS A 758 2.35 37.36 -33.24
CA LYS A 758 0.99 37.85 -32.93
C LYS A 758 0.17 36.88 -32.06
N THR A 759 0.59 35.62 -31.93
CA THR A 759 -0.19 34.59 -31.25
C THR A 759 0.11 34.58 -29.75
N LEU A 760 -0.93 34.58 -28.90
CA LEU A 760 -0.78 34.56 -27.43
C LEU A 760 0.03 33.34 -26.93
N ALA A 761 -0.20 32.18 -27.56
CA ALA A 761 0.54 30.95 -27.29
C ALA A 761 2.06 31.14 -27.41
N TYR A 762 2.55 31.92 -28.38
CA TYR A 762 3.98 32.12 -28.59
C TYR A 762 4.64 32.80 -27.40
N SER A 763 4.06 33.89 -26.90
CA SER A 763 4.59 34.61 -25.74
C SER A 763 4.55 33.80 -24.45
N ALA A 764 3.45 33.08 -24.21
CA ALA A 764 3.31 32.26 -23.01
C ALA A 764 4.25 31.04 -23.05
N CYS A 765 4.31 30.35 -24.19
CA CYS A 765 5.08 29.13 -24.33
C CYS A 765 6.59 29.35 -24.26
N THR A 766 7.10 30.31 -25.04
CA THR A 766 8.55 30.59 -25.11
C THR A 766 9.11 31.08 -23.78
N LYS A 767 8.26 31.66 -22.92
CA LYS A 767 8.62 32.14 -21.59
C LYS A 767 8.66 31.03 -20.54
N TYR A 768 7.67 30.14 -20.52
CA TYR A 768 7.46 29.20 -19.41
C TYR A 768 7.72 27.73 -19.75
N VAL A 769 7.76 27.35 -21.04
CA VAL A 769 7.86 25.96 -21.51
C VAL A 769 9.09 25.81 -22.43
N PRO A 770 10.32 25.81 -21.88
CA PRO A 770 11.55 25.79 -22.69
C PRO A 770 11.76 24.48 -23.47
N SER A 771 11.00 23.42 -23.15
CA SER A 771 11.05 22.14 -23.88
C SER A 771 10.45 22.22 -25.29
N VAL A 772 9.70 23.29 -25.61
CA VAL A 772 9.10 23.51 -26.93
C VAL A 772 9.79 24.67 -27.64
N ASN A 773 10.45 24.36 -28.76
CA ASN A 773 11.19 25.34 -29.54
C ASN A 773 10.34 25.87 -30.71
N ALA A 774 9.84 27.10 -30.58
CA ALA A 774 9.03 27.73 -31.62
C ALA A 774 9.75 27.89 -32.97
N LYS A 775 11.09 27.92 -32.99
CA LYS A 775 11.86 28.02 -34.25
C LYS A 775 11.66 26.82 -35.16
N ASP A 776 11.40 25.64 -34.59
CA ASP A 776 11.19 24.42 -35.37
C ASP A 776 9.87 24.54 -36.16
N TYR A 777 8.81 25.03 -35.52
CA TYR A 777 7.51 25.27 -36.16
C TYR A 777 7.53 26.42 -37.17
N VAL A 778 8.33 27.46 -36.93
CA VAL A 778 8.55 28.52 -37.93
C VAL A 778 9.25 27.95 -39.17
N LYS A 779 10.18 27.00 -39.00
CA LYS A 779 10.84 26.31 -40.12
C LYS A 779 9.86 25.42 -40.88
N GLU A 780 9.02 24.64 -40.17
CA GLU A 780 7.93 23.84 -40.75
C GLU A 780 7.04 24.74 -41.63
N CYS A 781 6.55 25.86 -41.09
CA CYS A 781 5.76 26.86 -41.83
C CYS A 781 6.44 27.37 -43.13
N ILE A 782 7.75 27.62 -43.11
CA ILE A 782 8.48 28.09 -44.29
C ILE A 782 8.55 26.99 -45.36
N GLU A 783 8.78 25.74 -44.97
CA GLU A 783 8.84 24.61 -45.91
C GLU A 783 7.44 24.24 -46.45
N ASP A 784 6.39 24.26 -45.62
CA ASP A 784 4.97 24.14 -46.04
C ASP A 784 4.69 25.11 -47.23
N MET A 785 5.03 26.39 -47.02
CA MET A 785 4.80 27.47 -48.00
C MET A 785 5.64 27.28 -49.28
N LYS A 786 6.85 26.76 -49.16
CA LYS A 786 7.74 26.51 -50.30
C LYS A 786 7.24 25.35 -51.17
N ILE A 787 6.73 24.28 -50.56
CA ILE A 787 6.28 23.08 -51.26
C ILE A 787 4.96 23.36 -52.00
N ILE A 788 4.02 24.02 -51.32
CA ILE A 788 2.65 24.24 -51.81
C ILE A 788 2.54 25.55 -52.59
N GLY A 789 3.30 26.57 -52.20
CA GLY A 789 3.25 27.91 -52.80
C GLY A 789 2.11 28.77 -52.29
N ASP A 790 1.63 28.56 -51.06
CA ASP A 790 0.69 29.45 -50.34
C ASP A 790 0.76 29.23 -48.82
N ASP A 791 -0.05 29.96 -48.05
CA ASP A 791 -0.05 30.01 -46.58
C ASP A 791 -1.09 29.09 -45.93
N ARG A 792 -1.67 28.12 -46.66
CA ARG A 792 -2.82 27.33 -46.16
C ARG A 792 -2.55 26.53 -44.88
N PHE A 793 -1.31 26.13 -44.63
CA PHE A 793 -0.92 25.38 -43.44
C PHE A 793 -0.54 26.27 -42.25
N LEU A 794 -0.36 27.57 -42.44
CA LEU A 794 0.06 28.49 -41.38
C LEU A 794 -0.83 28.42 -40.12
N LYS A 795 -2.16 28.38 -40.29
CA LYS A 795 -3.11 28.25 -39.17
C LYS A 795 -2.88 26.95 -38.40
N VAL A 796 -2.78 25.82 -39.12
CA VAL A 796 -2.59 24.49 -38.53
C VAL A 796 -1.23 24.37 -37.82
N THR A 797 -0.18 24.97 -38.38
CA THR A 797 1.15 24.99 -37.76
C THR A 797 1.16 25.77 -36.43
N LEU A 798 0.39 26.87 -36.33
CA LEU A 798 0.20 27.60 -35.07
C LEU A 798 -0.57 26.77 -34.04
N GLU A 799 -1.61 26.05 -34.46
CA GLU A 799 -2.39 25.14 -33.60
C GLU A 799 -1.54 23.97 -33.08
N ASN A 800 -0.71 23.37 -33.94
CA ASN A 800 0.21 22.30 -33.56
C ASN A 800 1.23 22.78 -32.51
N PHE A 801 1.75 23.99 -32.68
CA PHE A 801 2.63 24.63 -31.69
C PHE A 801 1.91 24.86 -30.35
N ALA A 802 0.70 25.45 -30.38
CA ALA A 802 -0.08 25.71 -29.18
C ALA A 802 -0.45 24.42 -28.43
N SER A 803 -0.88 23.38 -29.15
CA SER A 803 -1.20 22.07 -28.59
C SER A 803 0.01 21.39 -27.96
N THR A 804 1.16 21.38 -28.66
CA THR A 804 2.40 20.84 -28.12
C THR A 804 2.87 21.59 -26.88
N CYS A 805 2.70 22.92 -26.89
CA CYS A 805 3.01 23.75 -25.73
C CYS A 805 2.17 23.37 -24.52
N LEU A 806 0.85 23.33 -24.70
CA LEU A 806 -0.09 23.01 -23.63
C LEU A 806 0.15 21.60 -23.08
N GLY A 807 0.41 20.63 -23.96
CA GLY A 807 0.74 19.26 -23.56
C GLY A 807 1.99 19.18 -22.69
N ASN A 808 3.05 19.94 -23.02
CA ASN A 808 4.25 20.00 -22.18
C ASN A 808 4.02 20.80 -20.89
N ALA A 809 3.26 21.89 -20.93
CA ALA A 809 2.93 22.69 -19.75
C ALA A 809 2.13 21.88 -18.72
N LYS A 810 1.16 21.08 -19.16
CA LYS A 810 0.35 20.20 -18.29
C LYS A 810 1.18 19.13 -17.58
N LYS A 811 2.36 18.79 -18.09
CA LYS A 811 3.31 17.89 -17.41
C LYS A 811 4.11 18.59 -16.31
N MET A 812 4.08 19.91 -16.18
CA MET A 812 4.99 20.65 -15.30
C MET A 812 4.26 21.14 -14.05
N GLU A 813 4.45 20.46 -12.91
CA GLU A 813 3.75 20.82 -11.65
C GLU A 813 4.10 22.25 -11.18
N ASN A 814 5.34 22.70 -11.43
CA ASN A 814 5.78 24.05 -11.05
C ASN A 814 4.94 25.18 -11.68
N LEU A 815 4.20 24.90 -12.77
CA LEU A 815 3.31 25.87 -13.42
C LEU A 815 1.93 25.95 -12.76
N THR A 816 1.55 24.96 -11.94
CA THR A 816 0.26 24.95 -11.22
C THR A 816 0.26 25.82 -9.96
N VAL A 817 1.43 26.24 -9.50
CA VAL A 817 1.58 27.07 -8.29
C VAL A 817 1.13 28.50 -8.60
N THR A 818 0.12 29.00 -7.90
CA THR A 818 -0.28 30.41 -7.96
C THR A 818 0.83 31.27 -7.32
N ASN A 819 1.37 32.25 -8.04
CA ASN A 819 2.44 33.13 -7.55
C ASN A 819 2.03 33.85 -6.25
N ARG A 820 2.43 33.32 -5.09
CA ARG A 820 2.40 34.05 -3.81
C ARG A 820 3.55 35.05 -3.75
N THR A 821 3.43 36.15 -4.48
CA THR A 821 4.21 37.39 -4.29
C THR A 821 3.34 38.49 -4.88
N GLU A 822 2.80 39.46 -4.14
CA GLU A 822 3.57 40.44 -3.36
C GLU A 822 2.81 40.92 -2.11
N THR A 823 3.59 41.15 -1.05
CA THR A 823 3.40 42.14 0.01
C THR A 823 2.18 43.07 -0.09
N SER A 824 1.18 42.85 0.78
CA SER A 824 0.55 43.96 1.47
C SER A 824 0.66 43.72 2.97
N ASN A 825 1.42 44.60 3.63
CA ASN A 825 1.30 44.81 5.05
C ASN A 825 -0.17 45.10 5.35
N ARG A 826 -0.87 44.16 5.99
CA ARG A 826 -2.16 44.46 6.63
C ARG A 826 -1.95 44.37 8.14
N THR A 827 -1.26 45.38 8.65
CA THR A 827 -1.50 45.89 9.99
C THR A 827 -2.86 46.58 9.96
N GLU A 828 -3.73 46.15 10.88
CA GLU A 828 -4.73 46.99 11.55
C GLU A 828 -6.06 47.35 10.83
N PHE A 829 -7.13 47.38 11.64
CA PHE A 829 -8.50 47.87 11.42
C PHE A 829 -9.45 47.03 10.56
N GLU A 830 -10.73 46.82 10.91
CA GLU A 830 -11.51 46.96 12.14
C GLU A 830 -12.87 46.27 11.84
N ASN A 831 -13.68 46.07 12.88
CA ASN A 831 -15.04 45.55 12.78
C ASN A 831 -15.88 46.33 11.75
N ASP A 832 -16.63 45.64 10.91
CA ASP A 832 -18.00 46.03 10.58
C ASP A 832 -18.77 44.87 9.95
N THR A 833 -19.85 44.50 10.63
CA THR A 833 -20.94 43.69 10.13
C THR A 833 -21.84 44.54 9.23
N GLU A 834 -22.35 43.92 8.15
CA GLU A 834 -23.39 44.39 7.21
C GLU A 834 -22.90 44.92 5.85
N ALA A 835 -22.88 44.04 4.85
CA ALA A 835 -23.34 44.36 3.49
C ALA A 835 -23.69 43.08 2.72
N LEU A 836 -24.97 42.95 2.40
CA LEU A 836 -25.60 41.98 1.52
C LEU A 836 -25.34 42.37 0.05
N GLU A 837 -25.08 41.37 -0.81
CA GLU A 837 -25.20 41.38 -2.28
C GLU A 837 -24.40 42.43 -3.09
N SER A 838 -23.18 42.08 -3.49
CA SER A 838 -22.76 42.19 -4.91
C SER A 838 -21.63 41.20 -5.21
N ASP A 839 -21.76 40.53 -6.35
CA ASP A 839 -20.86 39.53 -6.94
C ASP A 839 -19.51 40.17 -7.37
N LEU A 840 -18.63 40.45 -6.42
CA LEU A 840 -17.20 40.62 -6.68
C LEU A 840 -16.41 39.80 -5.66
N ARG A 841 -16.31 38.49 -5.92
CA ARG A 841 -15.20 37.70 -5.39
C ARG A 841 -13.89 38.35 -5.88
N PRO A 842 -12.84 38.46 -5.05
CA PRO A 842 -11.52 38.87 -5.53
C PRO A 842 -11.10 37.96 -6.69
N PRO A 843 -10.40 38.48 -7.73
CA PRO A 843 -10.01 37.66 -8.87
C PRO A 843 -9.19 36.48 -8.35
N LEU A 844 -9.64 35.27 -8.67
CA LEU A 844 -8.88 34.04 -8.47
C LEU A 844 -7.48 34.28 -9.06
N MET A 845 -6.47 34.20 -8.19
CA MET A 845 -5.09 34.37 -8.60
C MET A 845 -4.73 33.21 -9.52
N MET A 846 -4.58 33.51 -10.80
CA MET A 846 -4.37 32.52 -11.86
C MET A 846 -2.97 31.91 -11.75
N SER A 847 -2.85 30.60 -11.92
CA SER A 847 -1.57 29.91 -12.05
C SER A 847 -0.94 30.18 -13.44
N ILE A 848 0.36 29.91 -13.58
CA ILE A 848 1.03 30.05 -14.89
C ILE A 848 0.45 29.04 -15.90
N LEU A 849 0.06 27.84 -15.43
CA LEU A 849 -0.59 26.86 -16.29
C LEU A 849 -1.93 27.38 -16.83
N GLU A 850 -2.74 28.02 -15.99
CA GLU A 850 -4.00 28.64 -16.41
C GLU A 850 -3.77 29.80 -17.40
N GLU A 851 -2.67 30.57 -17.26
CA GLU A 851 -2.25 31.59 -18.24
C GLU A 851 -1.95 30.94 -19.61
N ILE A 852 -1.22 29.83 -19.63
CA ILE A 852 -0.91 29.08 -20.87
C ILE A 852 -2.18 28.46 -21.45
N GLU A 853 -3.04 27.88 -20.63
CA GLU A 853 -4.33 27.32 -21.05
C GLU A 853 -5.20 28.36 -21.74
N GLN A 854 -5.25 29.59 -21.22
CA GLN A 854 -5.99 30.68 -21.87
C GLN A 854 -5.34 31.12 -23.20
N ALA A 855 -4.02 31.06 -23.29
CA ALA A 855 -3.27 31.48 -24.46
C ALA A 855 -3.26 30.45 -25.61
N THR A 856 -3.62 29.19 -25.34
CA THR A 856 -3.46 28.05 -26.26
C THR A 856 -4.78 27.53 -26.85
N CYS A 857 -5.89 28.25 -26.67
CA CYS A 857 -7.16 27.85 -27.26
C CYS A 857 -7.12 27.82 -28.80
N PRO A 858 -7.74 26.79 -29.43
CA PRO A 858 -7.84 26.68 -30.89
C PRO A 858 -8.40 27.94 -31.52
N ASP A 859 -7.68 28.50 -32.51
CA ASP A 859 -8.01 29.74 -33.24
C ASP A 859 -8.48 30.92 -32.36
N ASN A 860 -8.06 30.98 -31.09
CA ASN A 860 -8.58 31.92 -30.11
C ASN A 860 -10.13 31.95 -30.06
N CYS A 861 -10.73 30.76 -30.13
CA CYS A 861 -12.16 30.53 -30.18
C CYS A 861 -12.87 31.29 -31.31
N SER A 862 -12.16 31.54 -32.41
CA SER A 862 -12.60 32.27 -33.61
C SER A 862 -13.33 33.59 -33.29
N GLY A 863 -13.04 34.20 -32.14
CA GLY A 863 -13.75 35.38 -31.62
C GLY A 863 -15.19 35.16 -31.17
N ASN A 864 -15.69 33.92 -31.21
CA ASN A 864 -17.08 33.53 -30.95
C ASN A 864 -17.24 32.68 -29.68
N GLY A 865 -16.28 32.77 -28.76
CA GLY A 865 -16.32 32.04 -27.49
C GLY A 865 -15.31 32.58 -26.48
N VAL A 866 -15.33 31.98 -25.30
CA VAL A 866 -14.39 32.27 -24.20
C VAL A 866 -13.48 31.06 -24.00
N CYS A 867 -12.18 31.28 -23.96
CA CYS A 867 -11.23 30.22 -23.65
C CYS A 867 -11.29 29.86 -22.16
N GLN A 868 -11.54 28.58 -21.86
CA GLN A 868 -11.59 28.05 -20.50
C GLN A 868 -10.78 26.74 -20.46
N ASN A 869 -9.68 26.73 -19.70
CA ASN A 869 -8.79 25.56 -19.52
C ASN A 869 -8.27 24.95 -20.85
N GLY A 870 -7.94 25.80 -21.83
CA GLY A 870 -7.51 25.37 -23.17
C GLY A 870 -8.63 24.88 -24.08
N VAL A 871 -9.89 25.01 -23.66
CA VAL A 871 -11.08 24.61 -24.43
C VAL A 871 -11.94 25.84 -24.73
N CYS A 872 -12.40 25.95 -25.96
CA CYS A 872 -13.29 27.03 -26.34
C CYS A 872 -14.72 26.77 -25.90
N ARG A 873 -15.22 27.63 -25.00
CA ARG A 873 -16.63 27.67 -24.65
C ARG A 873 -17.35 28.64 -25.58
N CYS A 874 -18.03 28.09 -26.58
CA CYS A 874 -18.68 28.88 -27.61
C CYS A 874 -19.89 29.66 -27.09
N ASN A 875 -20.09 30.84 -27.68
CA ASN A 875 -21.30 31.63 -27.52
C ASN A 875 -22.53 30.84 -28.00
N SER A 876 -23.73 31.27 -27.61
CA SER A 876 -24.98 30.49 -27.82
C SER A 876 -25.23 30.05 -29.25
N ASP A 877 -24.75 30.81 -30.24
CA ASP A 877 -25.02 30.60 -31.66
C ASP A 877 -23.92 29.81 -32.39
N TYR A 878 -22.82 29.54 -31.70
CA TYR A 878 -21.62 28.91 -32.26
C TYR A 878 -21.32 27.57 -31.59
N PHE A 879 -20.64 26.71 -32.31
CA PHE A 879 -20.16 25.41 -31.85
C PHE A 879 -18.88 25.02 -32.59
N GLY A 880 -18.32 23.86 -32.25
CA GLY A 880 -17.04 23.40 -32.77
C GLY A 880 -15.90 23.66 -31.78
N VAL A 881 -14.74 23.07 -32.04
CA VAL A 881 -13.57 23.12 -31.13
C VAL A 881 -12.98 24.53 -31.02
N ASP A 882 -13.13 25.34 -32.06
CA ASP A 882 -12.70 26.74 -32.12
C ASP A 882 -13.89 27.71 -32.22
N CYS A 883 -15.13 27.27 -32.07
CA CYS A 883 -16.33 28.11 -32.23
C CYS A 883 -16.48 28.78 -33.61
N SER A 884 -15.90 28.20 -34.65
CA SER A 884 -16.04 28.69 -36.03
C SER A 884 -17.36 28.29 -36.70
N LEU A 885 -18.10 27.30 -36.16
CA LEU A 885 -19.30 26.76 -36.79
C LEU A 885 -20.58 27.40 -36.21
N GLU A 886 -21.44 27.89 -37.10
CA GLU A 886 -22.74 28.48 -36.73
C GLU A 886 -23.83 27.40 -36.62
N LYS A 887 -24.58 27.39 -35.51
CA LYS A 887 -25.66 26.41 -35.27
C LYS A 887 -26.83 26.50 -36.25
N THR A 888 -26.99 27.65 -36.90
CA THR A 888 -28.05 27.92 -37.89
C THR A 888 -27.72 27.36 -39.27
N LYS A 889 -26.46 27.00 -39.52
CA LYS A 889 -26.00 26.49 -40.80
C LYS A 889 -26.28 24.98 -40.88
N ALA A 890 -26.94 24.56 -41.96
CA ALA A 890 -27.25 23.16 -42.17
C ALA A 890 -25.97 22.31 -42.30
N PRO A 891 -25.94 21.09 -41.71
CA PRO A 891 -24.83 20.16 -41.88
C PRO A 891 -24.65 19.80 -43.35
N LEU A 892 -23.39 19.60 -43.77
CA LEU A 892 -23.07 19.27 -45.15
C LEU A 892 -23.15 17.76 -45.35
N ILE A 893 -24.16 17.28 -46.07
CA ILE A 893 -24.25 15.88 -46.49
C ILE A 893 -23.37 15.68 -47.73
N GLU A 894 -22.45 14.70 -47.69
CA GLU A 894 -21.58 14.43 -48.84
C GLU A 894 -22.34 13.74 -49.98
N LYS A 895 -21.97 14.05 -51.24
CA LYS A 895 -22.62 13.44 -52.41
C LYS A 895 -22.47 11.91 -52.48
N SER A 896 -21.44 11.35 -51.86
CA SER A 896 -21.24 9.90 -51.69
C SER A 896 -22.31 9.25 -50.80
N ALA A 897 -22.97 10.02 -49.92
CA ALA A 897 -24.08 9.54 -49.08
C ALA A 897 -25.31 9.09 -49.89
N PHE A 898 -25.44 9.57 -51.14
CA PHE A 898 -26.55 9.22 -52.03
C PHE A 898 -26.37 7.86 -52.72
N GLU A 899 -25.21 7.20 -52.56
CA GLU A 899 -24.98 5.85 -53.09
C GLU A 899 -24.97 4.79 -51.98
N SER A 900 -24.97 5.20 -50.71
CA SER A 900 -25.39 4.38 -49.56
C SER A 900 -26.93 4.32 -49.46
N ILE A 901 -27.59 4.06 -50.59
CA ILE A 901 -29.04 3.79 -50.60
C ILE A 901 -29.22 2.47 -49.87
N CYS A 902 -29.91 2.49 -48.73
CA CYS A 902 -30.25 1.26 -48.06
C CYS A 902 -31.33 0.54 -48.88
N ASP A 903 -30.97 -0.59 -49.48
CA ASP A 903 -31.90 -1.40 -50.26
C ASP A 903 -32.77 -2.26 -49.32
N ASN A 904 -34.05 -1.90 -49.23
CA ASN A 904 -35.04 -2.61 -48.43
C ASN A 904 -35.29 -4.05 -48.89
N SER A 905 -34.84 -4.42 -50.11
CA SER A 905 -34.91 -5.78 -50.62
C SER A 905 -33.75 -6.66 -50.16
N GLU A 906 -32.62 -6.05 -49.80
CA GLU A 906 -31.44 -6.75 -49.28
C GLU A 906 -31.41 -6.79 -47.75
N ARG A 907 -31.98 -5.78 -47.07
CA ARG A 907 -32.05 -5.71 -45.60
C ARG A 907 -33.15 -4.78 -45.07
N PRO A 908 -33.51 -4.86 -43.77
CA PRO A 908 -34.65 -4.12 -43.21
C PRO A 908 -34.50 -2.59 -43.12
N CYS A 909 -33.31 -2.03 -43.35
CA CYS A 909 -33.04 -0.58 -43.34
C CYS A 909 -33.55 0.19 -42.11
N LYS A 910 -33.53 -0.45 -40.93
CA LYS A 910 -33.98 0.16 -39.65
C LYS A 910 -33.06 1.27 -39.15
N LYS A 911 -31.77 1.21 -39.48
CA LYS A 911 -30.73 2.25 -39.29
C LYS A 911 -30.00 2.42 -40.64
N PHE A 912 -29.45 3.60 -40.93
CA PHE A 912 -28.52 3.87 -42.04
C PHE A 912 -27.58 5.03 -41.67
N ILE A 913 -26.31 4.97 -42.08
CA ILE A 913 -25.28 6.00 -41.79
C ILE A 913 -25.26 7.04 -42.91
N ILE A 914 -25.29 8.33 -42.55
CA ILE A 914 -25.18 9.46 -43.48
C ILE A 914 -23.81 10.13 -43.29
N PRO A 915 -22.86 9.92 -44.22
CA PRO A 915 -21.59 10.64 -44.17
C PRO A 915 -21.78 12.12 -44.52
N GLY A 916 -21.09 12.98 -43.77
CA GLY A 916 -21.24 14.43 -43.87
C GLY A 916 -20.36 15.15 -42.85
N LEU A 917 -20.49 16.47 -42.82
CA LEU A 917 -19.75 17.37 -41.93
C LEU A 917 -20.71 18.23 -41.11
N ASP A 918 -20.21 18.74 -39.98
CA ASP A 918 -20.89 19.73 -39.14
C ASP A 918 -22.22 19.24 -38.52
N PHE A 919 -22.32 17.94 -38.22
CA PHE A 919 -23.46 17.35 -37.53
C PHE A 919 -23.53 17.78 -36.06
N TYR A 920 -24.21 18.88 -35.78
CA TYR A 920 -24.45 19.38 -34.43
C TYR A 920 -25.87 19.96 -34.28
N PRO A 921 -26.51 19.90 -33.08
CA PRO A 921 -26.06 19.23 -31.85
C PRO A 921 -26.16 17.69 -31.96
N LYS A 922 -25.64 16.94 -30.96
CA LYS A 922 -25.70 15.46 -30.94
C LYS A 922 -27.12 14.86 -31.11
N ASN A 923 -28.17 15.68 -30.96
CA ASN A 923 -29.58 15.31 -31.12
C ASN A 923 -30.18 15.79 -32.47
N LEU A 924 -29.46 15.65 -33.57
CA LEU A 924 -30.00 15.95 -34.90
C LEU A 924 -31.07 14.94 -35.30
N THR A 925 -32.19 15.42 -35.85
CA THR A 925 -33.24 14.57 -36.41
C THR A 925 -33.12 14.54 -37.93
N CYS A 926 -32.81 13.37 -38.50
CA CYS A 926 -32.84 13.19 -39.94
C CYS A 926 -34.25 12.82 -40.43
N LYS A 927 -34.70 13.42 -41.53
CA LYS A 927 -35.93 13.03 -42.24
C LYS A 927 -35.56 12.46 -43.60
N PHE A 928 -35.95 11.22 -43.87
CA PHE A 928 -35.75 10.55 -45.14
C PHE A 928 -37.09 10.13 -45.74
N ARG A 929 -37.11 9.90 -47.06
CA ARG A 929 -38.28 9.36 -47.77
C ARG A 929 -37.83 8.19 -48.64
N PRO A 930 -38.46 7.01 -48.53
CA PRO A 930 -38.20 5.92 -49.45
C PRO A 930 -38.70 6.30 -50.84
N PHE A 931 -37.94 5.96 -51.88
CA PHE A 931 -38.35 6.07 -53.27
C PHE A 931 -38.10 4.75 -53.99
N LYS A 932 -39.03 4.36 -54.89
CA LYS A 932 -38.92 3.13 -55.67
C LYS A 932 -38.18 3.43 -56.97
N VAL A 933 -37.04 2.77 -57.20
CA VAL A 933 -36.35 2.81 -58.49
C VAL A 933 -37.04 1.79 -59.41
N ILE A 934 -37.54 2.26 -60.56
CA ILE A 934 -38.06 1.42 -61.62
C ILE A 934 -36.96 1.40 -62.70
N PHE A 935 -36.26 0.29 -62.84
CA PHE A 935 -35.35 0.09 -63.97
C PHE A 935 -36.20 -0.15 -65.21
N VAL A 936 -36.05 0.73 -66.21
CA VAL A 936 -36.70 0.63 -67.52
C VAL A 936 -35.75 -0.05 -68.50
#